data_AF-A0A9D0KKU0-F1
#
_entry.id   AF-A0A9D0KKU0-F1
#
_cell.length_a   1.000
_cell.length_b   1.000
_cell.length_c   1.000
_cell.angle_alpha   90.00
_cell.angle_beta   90.00
_cell.angle_gamma   90.00
#
_symmetry.space_group_name_H-M   'P 1'
#
loop_
_entity.id
_entity.type
_entity.pdbx_description
1 polymer ?
#
loop_
_entity_poly.entity_id
_entity_poly.type
_entity_poly.pdbx_seq_one_letter_code
_entity_poly.pdbx_strand_id
1 'polypeptide(L)'
;MESGALPYLIWRSLGEDEPEAEFALRNSVLWYARVLDQEHLKEFVRLLAWYVTEGHNDITNGLYVSQAQNDSQEEMARVMRTLGALGRVEEMHGWSALGNPTSTVLRMAGKGLLATLIGYLGGTYSTNKVVPWFIYDLTPELQEVFIATLMQGDGSEYETCYDYCTTSKKLSLGLSLLLAMNGYKFSVYETTYERENWNEQYILRIYKNKDAAERYAVGDLLARVCTRRETFTYEREYEYDLSVDTALENFAGGSGLLCFHNTPFTNITMDLTPPPTLAEEPVIIGGEIQDETYGEFQPEMDLLNRAFAEIMLEGDARGRVFTFPIPTYNISRNFDWEDDALAPVWAMTARYGIPYFANFINSDMSPEDARSMCCRLRLDNRELRKRMGGLFAAAPLTGSVGVVTMNLARLGYLAQDEQDFHARLERLMEIARTSLEIKRKMLEGLTDRGLYPYSRHYLRLVKERAGSYWSNHFSTIGLNGMHEACLNMLGVGIDHPEGKAFAVRTLEFMREILTRFQHETGNLYNLEATPAEGATFRLARADRKRYPDIITSGTEEAPYYTNSTHLPVGYSDDLFEVLDHQEDLQTLYTGGTVLHIFLGEQIDDWRQARRLVRTVAENYRLPYFTLTPTFSVCPVHGYIPGEHRYCPYEHTPEQLAQFGVPVPEGA
;
A
#
# COMPACT_ATOMS: atom_id res chain seq x y z
N MET A 1 -15.44 -24.89 -18.24
CA MET A 1 -14.37 -24.14 -17.57
C MET A 1 -14.90 -22.74 -17.37
N GLU A 2 -15.72 -22.59 -16.34
CA GLU A 2 -16.17 -21.30 -15.82
C GLU A 2 -15.09 -20.80 -14.83
N SER A 3 -14.98 -19.47 -14.68
CA SER A 3 -14.06 -18.71 -13.81
C SER A 3 -12.54 -18.86 -14.04
N GLY A 4 -12.04 -18.24 -15.12
CA GLY A 4 -11.13 -17.08 -15.07
C GLY A 4 -9.82 -17.03 -14.24
N ALA A 5 -9.42 -18.03 -13.46
CA ALA A 5 -8.14 -17.98 -12.74
C ALA A 5 -7.43 -19.34 -12.74
N LEU A 6 -6.20 -19.39 -13.25
CA LEU A 6 -5.27 -20.52 -13.08
C LEU A 6 -4.40 -20.22 -11.84
N PRO A 7 -4.57 -20.91 -10.70
CA PRO A 7 -3.86 -20.63 -9.45
C PRO A 7 -2.49 -21.33 -9.34
N TYR A 8 -1.74 -21.44 -10.44
CA TYR A 8 -0.60 -22.38 -10.53
C TYR A 8 0.77 -21.70 -10.56
N LEU A 9 1.78 -22.33 -9.95
CA LEU A 9 3.19 -21.98 -10.11
C LEU A 9 3.63 -22.36 -11.53
N ILE A 10 3.43 -21.43 -12.47
CA ILE A 10 3.63 -21.66 -13.90
C ILE A 10 5.12 -21.61 -14.29
N TRP A 11 5.98 -20.96 -13.51
CA TRP A 11 7.40 -20.77 -13.82
C TRP A 11 8.26 -20.96 -12.57
N ARG A 12 9.37 -21.70 -12.72
CA ARG A 12 10.45 -21.83 -11.73
C ARG A 12 11.80 -21.87 -12.45
N SER A 13 12.70 -20.96 -12.11
CA SER A 13 14.10 -21.04 -12.53
C SER A 13 14.82 -22.16 -11.76
N LEU A 14 15.58 -22.99 -12.47
CA LEU A 14 16.34 -24.12 -11.89
C LEU A 14 17.84 -23.83 -11.77
N GLY A 15 18.34 -22.72 -12.33
CA GLY A 15 19.75 -22.33 -12.28
C GLY A 15 19.96 -20.82 -12.44
N GLU A 16 20.99 -20.28 -11.79
CA GLU A 16 21.36 -18.85 -11.90
C GLU A 16 22.17 -18.54 -13.17
N ASP A 17 23.01 -19.48 -13.63
CA ASP A 17 23.94 -19.29 -14.76
C ASP A 17 23.62 -20.14 -16.02
N GLU A 18 22.93 -21.27 -15.85
CA GLU A 18 22.47 -22.13 -16.96
C GLU A 18 20.94 -22.21 -16.92
N PRO A 19 20.22 -21.51 -17.81
CA PRO A 19 18.79 -21.30 -17.66
C PRO A 19 18.01 -22.53 -18.09
N GLU A 20 17.78 -23.43 -17.15
CA GLU A 20 16.70 -24.41 -17.22
C GLU A 20 15.46 -23.87 -16.51
N ALA A 21 14.31 -24.11 -17.12
CA ALA A 21 13.04 -23.62 -16.61
C ALA A 21 12.01 -24.74 -16.52
N GLU A 22 11.36 -24.83 -15.36
CA GLU A 22 10.22 -25.71 -15.18
C GLU A 22 8.92 -24.92 -15.39
N PHE A 23 8.09 -25.39 -16.33
CA PHE A 23 6.70 -24.97 -16.44
C PHE A 23 5.75 -26.04 -15.90
N ALA A 24 4.95 -25.69 -14.90
CA ALA A 24 4.02 -26.61 -14.24
C ALA A 24 2.61 -26.02 -14.03
N LEU A 25 1.58 -26.84 -14.23
CA LEU A 25 0.20 -26.52 -13.87
C LEU A 25 -0.23 -27.53 -12.79
N ARG A 26 -0.31 -27.11 -11.53
CA ARG A 26 -0.38 -28.04 -10.39
C ARG A 26 -1.80 -28.16 -9.82
N ASN A 27 -2.55 -29.24 -10.12
CA ASN A 27 -3.76 -29.59 -9.32
C ASN A 27 -4.32 -31.03 -9.41
N SER A 28 -3.59 -32.09 -9.77
CA SER A 28 -4.17 -33.46 -9.63
C SER A 28 -3.13 -34.58 -9.59
N VAL A 29 -3.59 -35.78 -9.21
CA VAL A 29 -2.82 -37.04 -9.01
C VAL A 29 -2.10 -37.55 -10.29
N LEU A 30 -2.30 -36.91 -11.44
CA LEU A 30 -1.58 -37.19 -12.69
C LEU A 30 -0.75 -35.97 -13.11
N TRP A 31 0.56 -36.14 -13.21
CA TRP A 31 1.56 -35.08 -13.32
C TRP A 31 2.40 -35.18 -14.60
N TYR A 32 2.66 -34.03 -15.24
CA TYR A 32 3.66 -33.86 -16.29
C TYR A 32 4.26 -32.46 -16.24
N ALA A 33 5.37 -32.27 -15.51
CA ALA A 33 6.20 -31.08 -15.67
C ALA A 33 6.83 -31.05 -17.08
N ARG A 34 7.07 -29.84 -17.59
CA ARG A 34 7.91 -29.63 -18.77
C ARG A 34 9.09 -28.79 -18.36
N VAL A 35 10.26 -29.40 -18.36
CA VAL A 35 11.52 -28.68 -18.24
C VAL A 35 11.91 -28.25 -19.65
N LEU A 36 12.06 -26.95 -19.85
CA LEU A 36 12.68 -26.41 -21.04
C LEU A 36 14.15 -26.19 -20.70
N ASP A 37 15.02 -26.91 -21.40
CA ASP A 37 16.45 -26.63 -21.40
C ASP A 37 16.74 -25.32 -22.17
N GLN A 38 18.02 -24.92 -22.19
CA GLN A 38 18.47 -23.66 -22.78
C GLN A 38 17.95 -23.42 -24.21
N GLU A 39 17.96 -24.42 -25.09
CA GLU A 39 17.52 -24.27 -26.48
C GLU A 39 15.99 -24.18 -26.57
N HIS A 40 15.29 -25.05 -25.84
CA HIS A 40 13.83 -25.03 -25.81
C HIS A 40 13.26 -23.75 -25.19
N LEU A 41 13.90 -23.24 -24.13
CA LEU A 41 13.50 -22.00 -23.47
C LEU A 41 13.67 -20.81 -24.41
N LYS A 42 14.79 -20.74 -25.14
CA LYS A 42 15.05 -19.70 -26.13
C LYS A 42 14.00 -19.68 -27.24
N GLU A 43 13.67 -20.84 -27.82
CA GLU A 43 12.65 -20.90 -28.87
C GLU A 43 11.23 -20.63 -28.31
N PHE A 44 10.97 -20.95 -27.04
CA PHE A 44 9.73 -20.59 -26.37
C PHE A 44 9.60 -19.07 -26.13
N VAL A 45 10.69 -18.41 -25.74
CA VAL A 45 10.75 -16.94 -25.62
C VAL A 45 10.46 -16.27 -26.97
N ARG A 46 11.02 -16.78 -28.08
CA ARG A 46 10.71 -16.30 -29.43
C ARG A 46 9.23 -16.43 -29.77
N LEU A 47 8.64 -17.59 -29.46
CA LEU A 47 7.22 -17.84 -29.67
C LEU A 47 6.34 -16.83 -28.89
N LEU A 48 6.70 -16.53 -27.64
CA LEU A 48 5.99 -15.54 -26.83
C LEU A 48 6.13 -14.12 -27.37
N ALA A 49 7.33 -13.74 -27.83
CA ALA A 49 7.55 -12.45 -28.47
C ALA A 49 6.62 -12.30 -29.68
N TRP A 50 6.63 -13.28 -30.60
CA TRP A 50 5.71 -13.27 -31.75
C TRP A 50 4.24 -13.28 -31.35
N TYR A 51 3.87 -13.97 -30.27
CA TYR A 51 2.50 -14.01 -29.80
C TYR A 51 2.02 -12.66 -29.25
N VAL A 52 2.88 -11.98 -28.52
CA VAL A 52 2.53 -10.71 -27.88
C VAL A 52 2.48 -9.58 -28.91
N THR A 53 3.26 -9.69 -30.01
CA THR A 53 3.21 -8.74 -31.13
C THR A 53 2.03 -8.97 -32.06
N GLU A 54 1.93 -10.16 -32.65
CA GLU A 54 1.03 -10.45 -33.78
C GLU A 54 0.06 -11.60 -33.49
N GLY A 55 0.18 -12.19 -32.30
CA GLY A 55 -0.54 -13.39 -31.97
C GLY A 55 -1.96 -13.14 -31.50
N HIS A 56 -2.86 -14.00 -31.96
CA HIS A 56 -4.25 -14.04 -31.49
C HIS A 56 -4.54 -15.38 -30.82
N ASN A 57 -5.43 -15.38 -29.84
CA ASN A 57 -5.89 -16.59 -29.21
C ASN A 57 -7.40 -16.55 -29.03
N ASP A 58 -8.08 -17.53 -29.60
CA ASP A 58 -9.54 -17.68 -29.49
C ASP A 58 -9.85 -19.10 -29.01
N ILE A 59 -10.84 -19.23 -28.14
CA ILE A 59 -11.34 -20.50 -27.59
C ILE A 59 -11.72 -21.48 -28.72
N THR A 60 -12.23 -20.98 -29.84
CA THR A 60 -12.73 -21.82 -30.95
C THR A 60 -11.59 -22.32 -31.86
N ASN A 61 -10.64 -21.43 -32.10
CA ASN A 61 -9.67 -21.54 -33.18
C ASN A 61 -8.28 -21.93 -32.62
N GLY A 62 -7.91 -21.45 -31.42
CA GLY A 62 -6.65 -21.75 -30.74
C GLY A 62 -5.65 -20.59 -30.83
N LEU A 63 -4.38 -20.89 -30.61
CA LEU A 63 -3.26 -19.96 -30.72
C LEU A 63 -2.90 -19.76 -32.19
N TYR A 64 -2.78 -18.49 -32.60
CA TYR A 64 -2.28 -18.11 -33.91
C TYR A 64 -1.19 -17.07 -33.83
N VAL A 65 -0.18 -17.26 -34.68
CA VAL A 65 0.87 -16.27 -34.95
C VAL A 65 1.05 -16.26 -36.45
N SER A 66 1.03 -15.06 -37.04
CA SER A 66 1.29 -14.83 -38.46
C SER A 66 2.67 -14.22 -38.63
N GLN A 67 3.37 -14.51 -39.72
CA GLN A 67 4.62 -13.85 -40.12
C GLN A 67 4.68 -13.71 -41.65
N ALA A 68 5.38 -12.69 -42.16
CA ALA A 68 5.58 -12.49 -43.59
C ALA A 68 6.46 -13.59 -44.23
N GLN A 69 6.26 -13.90 -45.52
CA GLN A 69 6.78 -15.10 -46.21
C GLN A 69 8.33 -15.15 -46.47
N ASN A 70 9.15 -14.32 -45.82
CA ASN A 70 10.61 -14.29 -46.06
C ASN A 70 11.34 -15.41 -45.27
N ASP A 71 12.55 -15.16 -44.75
CA ASP A 71 13.36 -16.10 -43.94
C ASP A 71 12.60 -16.70 -42.72
N SER A 72 11.45 -16.13 -42.37
CA SER A 72 10.52 -16.55 -41.32
C SER A 72 9.98 -17.99 -41.49
N GLN A 73 9.97 -18.58 -42.71
CA GLN A 73 9.43 -19.93 -42.91
C GLN A 73 10.27 -21.03 -42.28
N GLU A 74 11.59 -20.98 -42.50
CA GLU A 74 12.53 -21.94 -41.92
C GLU A 74 12.63 -21.75 -40.41
N GLU A 75 12.52 -20.50 -39.94
CA GLU A 75 12.57 -20.17 -38.52
C GLU A 75 11.33 -20.65 -37.76
N MET A 76 10.12 -20.39 -38.27
CA MET A 76 8.89 -20.93 -37.67
C MET A 76 8.90 -22.46 -37.67
N ALA A 77 9.36 -23.10 -38.75
CA ALA A 77 9.51 -24.55 -38.81
C ALA A 77 10.59 -25.09 -37.85
N ARG A 78 11.62 -24.31 -37.54
CA ARG A 78 12.63 -24.67 -36.53
C ARG A 78 12.04 -24.59 -35.12
N VAL A 79 11.45 -23.45 -34.74
CA VAL A 79 10.79 -23.26 -33.43
C VAL A 79 9.79 -24.39 -33.17
N MET A 80 8.99 -24.76 -34.17
CA MET A 80 8.00 -25.83 -34.04
C MET A 80 8.58 -27.24 -33.93
N ARG A 81 9.72 -27.51 -34.57
CA ARG A 81 10.43 -28.79 -34.41
C ARG A 81 11.06 -28.89 -33.03
N THR A 82 11.72 -27.84 -32.57
CA THR A 82 12.37 -27.78 -31.25
C THR A 82 11.33 -27.91 -30.14
N LEU A 83 10.21 -27.19 -30.22
CA LEU A 83 9.19 -27.25 -29.18
C LEU A 83 8.28 -28.50 -29.24
N GLY A 84 8.49 -29.40 -30.20
CA GLY A 84 7.88 -30.73 -30.23
C GLY A 84 6.36 -30.77 -30.47
N ALA A 85 5.95 -30.60 -31.73
CA ALA A 85 4.58 -30.83 -32.24
C ALA A 85 3.44 -30.09 -31.51
N LEU A 86 3.65 -28.78 -31.26
CA LEU A 86 2.69 -27.89 -30.61
C LEU A 86 1.59 -27.32 -31.53
N GLY A 87 1.61 -27.65 -32.82
CA GLY A 87 0.76 -27.02 -33.82
C GLY A 87 1.16 -27.34 -35.26
N ARG A 88 0.46 -26.72 -36.22
CA ARG A 88 0.74 -26.84 -37.66
C ARG A 88 1.06 -25.47 -38.24
N VAL A 89 1.94 -25.42 -39.24
CA VAL A 89 2.20 -24.21 -40.04
C VAL A 89 1.39 -24.33 -41.33
N GLU A 90 0.58 -23.33 -41.61
CA GLU A 90 -0.29 -23.26 -42.80
C GLU A 90 -0.01 -21.96 -43.55
N GLU A 91 -0.01 -22.00 -44.89
CA GLU A 91 0.06 -20.80 -45.74
C GLU A 91 -1.33 -20.18 -45.88
N MET A 92 -1.45 -18.88 -45.62
CA MET A 92 -2.69 -18.12 -45.78
C MET A 92 -2.41 -16.74 -46.40
N HIS A 93 -3.45 -16.01 -46.81
CA HIS A 93 -3.32 -14.62 -47.22
C HIS A 93 -3.48 -13.70 -46.03
N GLY A 94 -2.57 -12.71 -45.88
CA GLY A 94 -2.72 -11.65 -44.89
C GLY A 94 -3.88 -10.72 -45.25
N TRP A 95 -4.31 -9.87 -44.31
CA TRP A 95 -5.38 -8.90 -44.54
C TRP A 95 -4.99 -7.54 -43.97
N SER A 96 -5.16 -6.49 -44.77
CA SER A 96 -4.99 -5.10 -44.32
C SER A 96 -6.15 -4.66 -43.42
N ALA A 97 -5.96 -3.55 -42.69
CA ALA A 97 -7.03 -2.91 -41.90
C ALA A 97 -8.26 -2.48 -42.74
N LEU A 98 -8.13 -2.44 -44.07
CA LEU A 98 -9.22 -2.15 -45.02
C LEU A 98 -9.87 -3.42 -45.59
N GLY A 99 -9.52 -4.60 -45.09
CA GLY A 99 -10.07 -5.89 -45.53
C GLY A 99 -9.57 -6.36 -46.89
N ASN A 100 -8.53 -5.73 -47.45
CA ASN A 100 -7.90 -6.22 -48.67
C ASN A 100 -6.89 -7.33 -48.35
N PRO A 101 -6.87 -8.44 -49.12
CA PRO A 101 -5.84 -9.46 -48.99
C PRO A 101 -4.45 -8.88 -49.30
N THR A 102 -3.48 -9.14 -48.43
CA THR A 102 -2.08 -8.72 -48.55
C THR A 102 -1.21 -9.92 -48.94
N SER A 103 0.12 -9.81 -48.82
CA SER A 103 1.06 -10.90 -49.10
C SER A 103 0.68 -12.21 -48.39
N THR A 104 1.13 -13.33 -48.94
CA THR A 104 1.06 -14.62 -48.25
C THR A 104 1.77 -14.51 -46.90
N VAL A 105 1.13 -15.01 -45.85
CA VAL A 105 1.67 -15.09 -44.50
C VAL A 105 1.66 -16.53 -44.04
N LEU A 106 2.61 -16.89 -43.20
CA LEU A 106 2.65 -18.19 -42.54
C LEU A 106 1.92 -18.10 -41.23
N ARG A 107 0.97 -18.99 -41.02
CA ARG A 107 0.15 -19.07 -39.82
C ARG A 107 0.53 -20.30 -39.03
N MET A 108 1.01 -20.12 -37.80
CA MET A 108 1.11 -21.20 -36.84
C MET A 108 -0.24 -21.38 -36.13
N ALA A 109 -0.76 -22.60 -36.05
CA ALA A 109 -2.00 -22.93 -35.36
C ALA A 109 -1.77 -23.99 -34.27
N GLY A 110 -2.12 -23.69 -33.01
CA GLY A 110 -2.00 -24.62 -31.87
C GLY A 110 -3.27 -24.68 -31.01
N LYS A 111 -3.60 -25.85 -30.43
CA LYS A 111 -4.78 -26.05 -29.55
C LYS A 111 -4.38 -26.65 -28.20
N GLY A 112 -5.28 -26.55 -27.22
CA GLY A 112 -5.12 -27.18 -25.91
C GLY A 112 -4.31 -26.34 -24.92
N LEU A 113 -3.58 -27.02 -24.03
CA LEU A 113 -2.93 -26.45 -22.85
C LEU A 113 -1.99 -25.28 -23.16
N LEU A 114 -1.24 -25.37 -24.26
CA LEU A 114 -0.31 -24.32 -24.68
C LEU A 114 -1.05 -23.05 -25.09
N ALA A 115 -2.15 -23.16 -25.85
CA ALA A 115 -2.94 -22.00 -26.23
C ALA A 115 -3.50 -21.32 -24.97
N THR A 116 -4.03 -22.09 -24.02
CA THR A 116 -4.47 -21.55 -22.73
C THR A 116 -3.33 -20.88 -21.96
N LEU A 117 -2.17 -21.51 -21.90
CA LEU A 117 -0.99 -21.00 -21.20
C LEU A 117 -0.47 -19.69 -21.81
N ILE A 118 -0.30 -19.64 -23.13
CA ILE A 118 0.18 -18.46 -23.85
C ILE A 118 -0.83 -17.32 -23.76
N GLY A 119 -2.13 -17.61 -23.85
CA GLY A 119 -3.18 -16.61 -23.62
C GLY A 119 -3.17 -16.05 -22.20
N TYR A 120 -2.93 -16.90 -21.19
CA TYR A 120 -2.79 -16.48 -19.80
C TYR A 120 -1.54 -15.62 -19.57
N LEU A 121 -0.41 -16.03 -20.15
CA LEU A 121 0.88 -15.35 -19.98
C LEU A 121 0.96 -14.01 -20.73
N GLY A 122 0.46 -13.95 -21.97
CA GLY A 122 0.66 -12.82 -22.87
C GLY A 122 -0.59 -11.99 -23.15
N GLY A 123 -1.77 -12.38 -22.64
CA GLY A 123 -3.05 -11.74 -22.92
C GLY A 123 -3.70 -12.18 -24.24
N THR A 124 -5.03 -12.22 -24.27
CA THR A 124 -5.83 -12.85 -25.35
C THR A 124 -6.11 -11.92 -26.54
N TYR A 125 -6.41 -10.65 -26.27
CA TYR A 125 -6.80 -9.62 -27.23
C TYR A 125 -5.71 -8.56 -27.38
N SER A 126 -5.68 -7.86 -28.52
CA SER A 126 -4.67 -6.82 -28.79
C SER A 126 -4.63 -5.71 -27.74
N THR A 127 -5.77 -5.38 -27.12
CA THR A 127 -5.90 -4.32 -26.10
C THR A 127 -5.41 -4.76 -24.72
N ASN A 128 -5.34 -6.06 -24.42
CA ASN A 128 -4.95 -6.59 -23.11
C ASN A 128 -3.66 -7.43 -23.13
N LYS A 129 -2.88 -7.36 -24.21
CA LYS A 129 -1.55 -7.97 -24.27
C LYS A 129 -0.62 -7.45 -23.18
N VAL A 130 0.29 -8.30 -22.72
CA VAL A 130 1.32 -7.96 -21.74
C VAL A 130 2.63 -8.67 -22.07
N VAL A 131 3.75 -8.12 -21.63
CA VAL A 131 5.01 -8.89 -21.54
C VAL A 131 4.79 -9.95 -20.45
N PRO A 132 4.96 -11.25 -20.74
CA PRO A 132 4.85 -12.28 -19.72
C PRO A 132 5.83 -11.99 -18.57
N TRP A 133 5.33 -12.00 -17.33
CA TRP A 133 6.08 -11.51 -16.17
C TRP A 133 7.44 -12.21 -15.99
N PHE A 134 7.56 -13.50 -16.32
CA PHE A 134 8.81 -14.24 -16.12
C PHE A 134 9.92 -13.82 -17.10
N ILE A 135 9.61 -13.10 -18.19
CA ILE A 135 10.62 -12.58 -19.12
C ILE A 135 11.58 -11.64 -18.37
N TYR A 136 11.10 -10.90 -17.37
CA TYR A 136 11.93 -10.01 -16.55
C TYR A 136 12.93 -10.77 -15.66
N ASP A 137 12.65 -12.03 -15.35
CA ASP A 137 13.50 -12.88 -14.51
C ASP A 137 14.56 -13.65 -15.33
N LEU A 138 14.48 -13.59 -16.66
CA LEU A 138 15.41 -14.29 -17.55
C LEU A 138 16.78 -13.60 -17.60
N THR A 139 17.80 -14.33 -18.05
CA THR A 139 19.13 -13.75 -18.30
C THR A 139 19.06 -12.66 -19.38
N PRO A 140 19.96 -11.66 -19.35
CA PRO A 140 20.00 -10.60 -20.37
C PRO A 140 20.03 -11.13 -21.81
N GLU A 141 20.67 -12.26 -22.06
CA GLU A 141 20.73 -12.89 -23.39
C GLU A 141 19.35 -13.34 -23.87
N LEU A 142 18.53 -13.92 -22.99
CA LEU A 142 17.17 -14.36 -23.33
C LEU A 142 16.19 -13.18 -23.40
N GLN A 143 16.38 -12.15 -22.58
CA GLN A 143 15.63 -10.89 -22.70
C GLN A 143 15.89 -10.22 -24.05
N GLU A 144 17.16 -10.20 -24.49
CA GLU A 144 17.56 -9.68 -25.78
C GLU A 144 16.98 -10.50 -26.94
N VAL A 145 16.83 -11.83 -26.80
CA VAL A 145 16.08 -12.64 -27.76
C VAL A 145 14.63 -12.18 -27.89
N PHE A 146 13.95 -11.92 -26.77
CA PHE A 146 12.57 -11.41 -26.79
C PHE A 146 12.47 -10.05 -27.50
N ILE A 147 13.35 -9.11 -27.16
CA ILE A 147 13.39 -7.75 -27.73
C ILE A 147 13.69 -7.80 -29.24
N ALA A 148 14.71 -8.55 -29.65
CA ALA A 148 15.10 -8.67 -31.05
C ALA A 148 13.99 -9.30 -31.89
N THR A 149 13.34 -10.35 -31.40
CA THR A 149 12.21 -10.99 -32.08
C THR A 149 11.01 -10.04 -32.20
N LEU A 150 10.75 -9.21 -31.19
CA LEU A 150 9.73 -8.18 -31.26
C LEU A 150 10.04 -7.12 -32.34
N MET A 151 11.29 -6.70 -32.45
CA MET A 151 11.73 -5.70 -33.44
C MET A 151 11.70 -6.24 -34.88
N GLN A 152 11.89 -7.55 -35.05
CA GLN A 152 11.85 -8.23 -36.37
C GLN A 152 10.44 -8.50 -36.89
N GLY A 153 9.44 -8.60 -36.01
CA GLY A 153 8.04 -8.88 -36.38
C GLY A 153 7.32 -7.63 -36.92
N ASP A 154 6.57 -6.96 -36.05
CA ASP A 154 5.65 -5.85 -36.39
C ASP A 154 6.31 -4.46 -36.25
N GLY A 155 7.64 -4.41 -36.21
CA GLY A 155 8.40 -3.18 -36.07
C GLY A 155 8.60 -2.48 -37.42
N SER A 156 8.30 -1.17 -37.49
CA SER A 156 8.73 -0.34 -38.61
C SER A 156 10.19 0.07 -38.39
N GLU A 157 11.10 -0.52 -39.17
CA GLU A 157 12.52 -0.19 -39.09
C GLU A 157 12.84 1.09 -39.90
N TYR A 158 13.48 2.04 -39.21
CA TYR A 158 14.03 3.26 -39.80
C TYR A 158 15.56 3.24 -39.72
N GLU A 159 16.23 4.27 -40.25
CA GLU A 159 17.69 4.37 -40.21
C GLU A 159 18.25 4.33 -38.77
N THR A 160 17.60 5.04 -37.85
CA THR A 160 18.11 5.28 -36.49
C THR A 160 17.27 4.66 -35.36
N CYS A 161 16.08 4.14 -35.67
CA CYS A 161 15.15 3.60 -34.69
C CYS A 161 14.23 2.52 -35.27
N TYR A 162 13.50 1.85 -34.39
CA TYR A 162 12.43 0.92 -34.67
C TYR A 162 11.17 1.43 -33.99
N ASP A 163 10.06 1.59 -34.72
CA ASP A 163 8.78 1.91 -34.11
C ASP A 163 7.93 0.65 -33.98
N TYR A 164 7.53 0.31 -32.76
CA TYR A 164 6.57 -0.74 -32.47
C TYR A 164 5.23 -0.12 -32.06
N CYS A 165 4.13 -0.57 -32.66
CA CYS A 165 2.79 -0.06 -32.35
C CYS A 165 1.96 -1.10 -31.59
N THR A 166 1.26 -0.68 -30.54
CA THR A 166 0.32 -1.55 -29.83
C THR A 166 -0.92 -0.79 -29.36
N THR A 167 -2.05 -1.47 -29.30
CA THR A 167 -3.28 -0.95 -28.66
C THR A 167 -3.34 -1.30 -27.17
N SER A 168 -2.38 -2.07 -26.64
CA SER A 168 -2.32 -2.35 -25.21
C SER A 168 -1.36 -1.41 -24.48
N LYS A 169 -1.95 -0.58 -23.60
CA LYS A 169 -1.19 0.25 -22.67
C LYS A 169 -0.27 -0.56 -21.76
N LYS A 170 -0.73 -1.74 -21.31
CA LYS A 170 0.05 -2.60 -20.42
C LYS A 170 1.26 -3.19 -21.14
N LEU A 171 1.10 -3.63 -22.38
CA LEU A 171 2.22 -4.07 -23.20
C LEU A 171 3.24 -2.96 -23.44
N SER A 172 2.77 -1.76 -23.81
CA SER A 172 3.63 -0.58 -24.00
C SER A 172 4.48 -0.28 -22.75
N LEU A 173 3.87 -0.25 -21.57
CA LEU A 173 4.58 -0.03 -20.32
C LEU A 173 5.53 -1.19 -19.97
N GLY A 174 5.10 -2.43 -20.20
CA GLY A 174 5.93 -3.61 -19.94
C GLY A 174 7.18 -3.67 -20.83
N LEU A 175 7.04 -3.36 -22.12
CA LEU A 175 8.17 -3.27 -23.05
C LEU A 175 9.09 -2.11 -22.67
N SER A 176 8.54 -0.98 -22.27
CA SER A 176 9.32 0.17 -21.77
C SER A 176 10.25 -0.23 -20.61
N LEU A 177 9.74 -1.02 -19.66
CA LEU A 177 10.53 -1.56 -18.55
C LEU A 177 11.61 -2.53 -19.07
N LEU A 178 11.25 -3.47 -19.93
CA LEU A 178 12.19 -4.48 -20.45
C LEU A 178 13.34 -3.82 -21.25
N LEU A 179 13.02 -2.81 -22.06
CA LEU A 179 13.97 -2.00 -22.81
C LEU A 179 14.93 -1.27 -21.87
N ALA A 180 14.40 -0.63 -20.83
CA ALA A 180 15.21 0.03 -19.81
C ALA A 180 16.17 -0.94 -19.10
N MET A 181 15.69 -2.15 -18.77
CA MET A 181 16.51 -3.21 -18.16
C MET A 181 17.70 -3.62 -19.02
N ASN A 182 17.53 -3.60 -20.35
CA ASN A 182 18.54 -4.00 -21.33
C ASN A 182 19.34 -2.80 -21.92
N GLY A 183 19.22 -1.63 -21.29
CA GLY A 183 19.99 -0.43 -21.66
C GLY A 183 19.53 0.23 -22.97
N TYR A 184 18.33 -0.07 -23.46
CA TYR A 184 17.76 0.59 -24.62
C TYR A 184 17.24 1.98 -24.27
N LYS A 185 17.43 2.92 -25.20
CA LYS A 185 16.74 4.22 -25.19
C LYS A 185 15.46 4.10 -26.01
N PHE A 186 14.38 4.71 -25.54
CA PHE A 186 13.12 4.70 -26.26
C PHE A 186 12.22 5.92 -25.92
N SER A 187 11.23 6.15 -26.78
CA SER A 187 10.18 7.16 -26.60
C SER A 187 8.82 6.48 -26.73
N VAL A 188 7.81 6.93 -25.99
CA VAL A 188 6.45 6.41 -26.08
C VAL A 188 5.50 7.53 -26.48
N TYR A 189 4.78 7.34 -27.58
CA TYR A 189 3.80 8.29 -28.09
C TYR A 189 2.40 7.66 -28.05
N GLU A 190 1.40 8.49 -27.80
CA GLU A 190 -0.01 8.12 -27.93
C GLU A 190 -0.57 8.81 -29.17
N THR A 191 -1.26 8.06 -30.02
CA THR A 191 -1.93 8.60 -31.21
C THR A 191 -3.39 8.20 -31.22
N THR A 192 -4.24 9.17 -31.56
CA THR A 192 -5.68 9.00 -31.80
C THR A 192 -5.94 9.31 -33.27
N TYR A 193 -6.54 8.36 -33.99
CA TYR A 193 -7.00 8.62 -35.36
C TYR A 193 -8.41 9.21 -35.31
N GLU A 194 -8.65 10.35 -35.97
CA GLU A 194 -9.96 11.02 -36.06
C GLU A 194 -11.04 10.23 -36.84
N ARG A 195 -10.83 8.95 -37.14
CA ARG A 195 -11.83 8.10 -37.80
C ARG A 195 -12.65 7.36 -36.76
N GLU A 196 -13.97 7.50 -36.86
CA GLU A 196 -14.95 6.71 -36.08
C GLU A 196 -14.56 5.22 -36.15
N ASN A 197 -14.28 4.61 -34.99
CA ASN A 197 -13.95 3.19 -34.75
C ASN A 197 -12.47 2.76 -34.64
N TRP A 198 -11.50 3.67 -34.44
CA TRP A 198 -10.11 3.27 -34.14
C TRP A 198 -9.77 3.44 -32.64
N ASN A 199 -9.15 2.42 -32.04
CA ASN A 199 -8.68 2.44 -30.64
C ASN A 199 -7.42 3.33 -30.50
N GLU A 200 -7.18 3.85 -29.30
CA GLU A 200 -5.91 4.50 -28.93
C GLU A 200 -4.73 3.57 -29.25
N GLN A 201 -3.69 4.13 -29.88
CA GLN A 201 -2.47 3.41 -30.23
C GLN A 201 -1.27 4.01 -29.51
N TYR A 202 -0.43 3.14 -28.97
CA TYR A 202 0.84 3.46 -28.33
C TYR A 202 1.98 3.08 -29.26
N ILE A 203 2.79 4.06 -29.64
CA ILE A 203 3.97 3.87 -30.48
C ILE A 203 5.20 3.93 -29.59
N LEU A 204 5.95 2.82 -29.51
CA LEU A 204 7.24 2.72 -28.85
C LEU A 204 8.34 2.88 -29.89
N ARG A 205 9.05 4.00 -29.85
CA ARG A 205 10.23 4.25 -30.68
C ARG A 205 11.48 3.78 -29.95
N ILE A 206 12.14 2.75 -30.44
CA ILE A 206 13.33 2.13 -29.85
C ILE A 206 14.55 2.54 -30.68
N TYR A 207 15.54 3.18 -30.08
CA TYR A 207 16.73 3.66 -30.82
C TYR A 207 17.76 2.54 -31.00
N LYS A 208 18.32 2.39 -32.22
CA LYS A 208 19.29 1.31 -32.53
C LYS A 208 20.60 1.45 -31.77
N ASN A 209 21.02 2.70 -31.56
CA ASN A 209 22.23 3.00 -30.83
C ASN A 209 21.88 3.26 -29.35
N LYS A 210 22.24 2.30 -28.48
CA LYS A 210 22.05 2.41 -27.02
C LYS A 210 22.79 3.62 -26.42
N ASP A 211 23.87 4.08 -27.06
CA ASP A 211 24.74 5.15 -26.58
C ASP A 211 24.58 6.51 -27.29
N ALA A 212 23.93 6.59 -28.46
CA ALA A 212 23.84 7.86 -29.22
C ALA A 212 23.20 8.99 -28.39
N ALA A 213 24.00 10.02 -28.13
CA ALA A 213 23.56 11.40 -27.90
C ALA A 213 23.51 12.06 -29.30
N GLU A 214 22.58 12.94 -29.66
CA GLU A 214 22.36 14.27 -29.09
C GLU A 214 20.99 14.80 -29.59
N ARG A 215 20.00 14.85 -28.69
CA ARG A 215 18.80 15.73 -28.67
C ARG A 215 17.68 14.98 -27.95
N TYR A 216 17.49 15.31 -26.68
CA TYR A 216 16.29 14.90 -25.96
C TYR A 216 15.09 15.67 -26.51
N ALA A 217 14.06 14.97 -26.94
CA ALA A 217 12.75 15.55 -27.17
C ALA A 217 11.93 15.48 -25.88
N VAL A 218 10.99 16.42 -25.71
CA VAL A 218 9.98 16.32 -24.64
C VAL A 218 9.21 15.02 -24.86
N GLY A 219 9.28 14.09 -23.89
CA GLY A 219 8.64 12.77 -23.96
C GLY A 219 9.60 11.56 -24.02
N ASP A 220 10.91 11.77 -24.17
CA ASP A 220 11.89 10.68 -24.09
C ASP A 220 12.03 10.14 -22.66
N LEU A 221 12.04 8.81 -22.50
CA LEU A 221 12.17 8.15 -21.21
C LEU A 221 13.58 7.58 -21.04
N LEU A 222 14.22 7.92 -19.91
CA LEU A 222 15.48 7.33 -19.49
C LEU A 222 15.28 6.66 -18.14
N ALA A 223 15.37 5.34 -18.12
CA ALA A 223 15.45 4.55 -16.90
C ALA A 223 16.82 3.89 -16.85
N ARG A 224 17.51 3.98 -15.71
CA ARG A 224 18.79 3.31 -15.47
C ARG A 224 18.57 2.21 -14.46
N VAL A 225 19.01 1.00 -14.80
CA VAL A 225 19.10 -0.10 -13.84
C VAL A 225 20.15 0.28 -12.80
N CYS A 226 19.82 0.10 -11.52
CA CYS A 226 20.78 0.28 -10.45
C CYS A 226 21.74 -0.92 -10.47
N THR A 227 22.91 -0.76 -11.10
CA THR A 227 23.86 -1.86 -11.34
C THR A 227 24.90 -2.03 -10.24
N ARG A 228 24.97 -1.10 -9.28
CA ARG A 228 25.93 -1.14 -8.17
C ARG A 228 25.37 -0.41 -6.95
N ARG A 229 25.48 -1.06 -5.79
CA ARG A 229 25.21 -0.47 -4.47
C ARG A 229 26.55 -0.11 -3.83
N GLU A 230 26.75 1.16 -3.51
CA GLU A 230 27.88 1.62 -2.72
C GLU A 230 27.36 2.22 -1.41
N THR A 231 27.94 1.81 -0.29
CA THR A 231 27.66 2.39 1.02
C THR A 231 28.74 3.44 1.30
N PHE A 232 28.35 4.67 1.62
CA PHE A 232 29.29 5.73 2.00
C PHE A 232 28.72 6.55 3.17
N THR A 233 29.62 7.14 3.96
CA THR A 233 29.24 8.01 5.08
C THR A 233 28.98 9.42 4.55
N TYR A 234 27.77 9.93 4.71
CA TYR A 234 27.36 11.25 4.24
C TYR A 234 27.18 12.23 5.41
N GLU A 235 27.70 13.45 5.29
CA GLU A 235 27.76 14.43 6.41
C GLU A 235 26.50 15.32 6.56
N ARG A 236 25.43 15.14 5.77
CA ARG A 236 24.22 16.00 5.81
C ARG A 236 23.05 15.34 6.55
N GLU A 237 22.26 16.16 7.26
CA GLU A 237 21.16 15.73 8.15
C GLU A 237 19.91 15.15 7.46
N TYR A 238 19.77 15.23 6.13
CA TYR A 238 18.60 14.70 5.42
C TYR A 238 19.01 13.96 4.15
N GLU A 239 18.66 12.68 4.08
CA GLU A 239 18.72 11.87 2.88
C GLU A 239 17.56 10.85 2.89
N TYR A 240 17.04 10.51 1.71
CA TYR A 240 16.20 9.34 1.53
C TYR A 240 17.12 8.13 1.45
N ASP A 241 17.25 7.41 2.55
CA ASP A 241 17.96 6.15 2.60
C ASP A 241 17.11 5.06 1.91
N LEU A 242 17.67 4.42 0.88
CA LEU A 242 17.07 3.27 0.19
C LEU A 242 17.71 1.94 0.63
N SER A 243 18.66 1.99 1.57
CA SER A 243 19.23 0.79 2.17
C SER A 243 18.29 0.24 3.23
N VAL A 244 18.22 -1.08 3.31
CA VAL A 244 17.46 -1.80 4.34
C VAL A 244 18.50 -2.41 5.25
N ASP A 245 18.56 -1.96 6.51
CA ASP A 245 19.52 -2.42 7.51
C ASP A 245 19.11 -3.77 8.13
N THR A 246 17.85 -4.19 7.97
CA THR A 246 17.34 -5.43 8.56
C THR A 246 16.60 -6.31 7.55
N ALA A 247 16.76 -7.64 7.68
CA ALA A 247 16.07 -8.63 6.86
C ALA A 247 14.55 -8.73 7.11
N LEU A 248 14.00 -7.89 8.00
CA LEU A 248 12.62 -7.93 8.48
C LEU A 248 11.71 -6.89 7.81
N GLU A 249 12.27 -5.82 7.27
CA GLU A 249 11.53 -4.77 6.57
C GLU A 249 11.48 -5.10 5.07
N ASN A 250 10.37 -5.66 4.57
CA ASN A 250 10.19 -5.86 3.14
C ASN A 250 8.72 -5.80 2.73
N PHE A 251 8.33 -4.72 2.06
CA PHE A 251 7.64 -4.83 0.77
C PHE A 251 8.09 -3.69 -0.14
N ALA A 252 8.67 -4.03 -1.29
CA ALA A 252 8.72 -3.14 -2.44
C ALA A 252 7.34 -3.19 -3.12
N GLY A 253 6.49 -2.19 -2.84
CA GLY A 253 5.28 -1.98 -3.63
C GLY A 253 5.65 -1.22 -4.90
N GLY A 254 5.14 -1.66 -6.06
CA GLY A 254 5.33 -0.95 -7.32
C GLY A 254 4.11 -0.98 -8.23
N SER A 255 3.79 0.20 -8.78
CA SER A 255 2.91 0.34 -9.94
C SER A 255 3.78 0.74 -11.11
N GLY A 256 4.18 -0.23 -11.94
CA GLY A 256 5.11 0.01 -13.04
C GLY A 256 6.54 0.25 -12.55
N LEU A 257 7.17 1.35 -12.99
CA LEU A 257 8.59 1.68 -12.76
C LEU A 257 8.92 2.32 -11.39
N LEU A 258 7.95 2.44 -10.49
CA LEU A 258 8.14 3.05 -9.17
C LEU A 258 8.30 1.97 -8.11
N CYS A 259 9.47 1.92 -7.46
CA CYS A 259 9.72 1.09 -6.29
C CYS A 259 9.67 1.99 -5.05
N PHE A 260 8.78 1.70 -4.09
CA PHE A 260 8.76 2.36 -2.79
C PHE A 260 9.58 1.54 -1.77
N HIS A 261 10.36 2.22 -0.92
CA HIS A 261 11.19 1.63 0.15
C HIS A 261 10.37 0.90 1.23
N ASN A 262 9.12 1.32 1.42
CA ASN A 262 8.18 0.74 2.36
C ASN A 262 6.86 0.37 1.69
N THR A 263 6.19 -0.64 2.23
CA THR A 263 4.78 -0.95 1.91
C THR A 263 3.95 0.33 2.02
N PRO A 264 3.01 0.59 1.09
CA PRO A 264 2.03 1.64 1.29
C PRO A 264 1.34 1.48 2.65
N PHE A 265 1.36 2.54 3.46
CA PHE A 265 0.62 2.60 4.70
C PHE A 265 -0.88 2.52 4.39
N THR A 266 -1.48 1.35 4.62
CA THR A 266 -2.86 1.08 4.25
C THR A 266 -3.67 0.69 5.47
N ASN A 267 -4.92 1.13 5.50
CA ASN A 267 -5.90 0.74 6.51
C ASN A 267 -7.17 0.32 5.80
N ILE A 268 -7.77 -0.75 6.29
CA ILE A 268 -9.06 -1.24 5.82
C ILE A 268 -10.02 -1.20 7.00
N THR A 269 -11.15 -0.52 6.82
CA THR A 269 -12.26 -0.56 7.76
C THR A 269 -13.25 -1.62 7.30
N MET A 270 -13.50 -2.59 8.15
CA MET A 270 -14.35 -3.73 7.89
C MET A 270 -15.75 -3.45 8.43
N ASP A 271 -16.74 -3.45 7.54
CA ASP A 271 -18.15 -3.45 7.93
C ASP A 271 -18.59 -4.90 8.18
N LEU A 272 -19.25 -5.14 9.31
CA LEU A 272 -19.82 -6.45 9.66
C LEU A 272 -21.23 -6.65 9.10
N THR A 273 -21.94 -5.56 8.84
CA THR A 273 -23.30 -5.58 8.29
C THR A 273 -23.42 -4.52 7.21
N PRO A 274 -24.26 -4.72 6.17
CA PRO A 274 -24.53 -3.69 5.17
C PRO A 274 -24.92 -2.37 5.84
N PRO A 275 -24.27 -1.24 5.50
CA PRO A 275 -24.64 0.03 6.11
C PRO A 275 -26.06 0.42 5.69
N PRO A 276 -26.88 0.98 6.59
CA PRO A 276 -28.28 1.34 6.28
C PRO A 276 -28.45 2.25 5.07
N THR A 277 -27.42 3.05 4.76
CA THR A 277 -27.40 3.96 3.61
C THR A 277 -27.23 3.26 2.26
N LEU A 278 -26.77 2.01 2.25
CA LEU A 278 -26.61 1.20 1.04
C LEU A 278 -27.48 -0.07 1.06
N ALA A 279 -27.96 -0.51 2.23
CA ALA A 279 -28.66 -1.78 2.39
C ALA A 279 -29.85 -1.93 1.42
N GLU A 280 -30.62 -0.87 1.19
CA GLU A 280 -31.78 -0.87 0.28
C GLU A 280 -31.41 -0.49 -1.17
N GLU A 281 -30.15 -0.15 -1.43
CA GLU A 281 -29.69 0.22 -2.78
C GLU A 281 -29.40 -1.05 -3.59
N PRO A 282 -29.75 -1.06 -4.89
CA PRO A 282 -29.36 -2.13 -5.80
C PRO A 282 -27.85 -2.34 -5.87
N VAL A 283 -27.41 -3.59 -5.94
CA VAL A 283 -25.99 -3.89 -6.16
C VAL A 283 -25.58 -3.58 -7.59
N ILE A 284 -24.29 -3.26 -7.77
CA ILE A 284 -23.71 -2.97 -9.09
C ILE A 284 -22.68 -4.07 -9.40
N ILE A 285 -22.94 -4.87 -10.43
CA ILE A 285 -22.06 -5.94 -10.89
C ILE A 285 -21.64 -5.65 -12.32
N GLY A 286 -20.32 -5.58 -12.58
CA GLY A 286 -19.81 -5.26 -13.92
C GLY A 286 -20.18 -3.86 -14.45
N GLY A 287 -20.64 -2.96 -13.57
CA GLY A 287 -21.16 -1.64 -13.94
C GLY A 287 -22.66 -1.61 -14.21
N GLU A 288 -23.37 -2.73 -14.09
CA GLU A 288 -24.80 -2.85 -14.29
C GLU A 288 -25.54 -3.00 -12.96
N ILE A 289 -26.64 -2.26 -12.82
CA ILE A 289 -27.55 -2.34 -11.68
C ILE A 289 -28.28 -3.69 -11.72
N GLN A 290 -28.34 -4.38 -10.60
CA GLN A 290 -29.05 -5.65 -10.45
C GLN A 290 -30.40 -5.47 -9.75
N ASP A 291 -31.19 -6.56 -9.66
CA ASP A 291 -32.47 -6.55 -8.93
C ASP A 291 -32.26 -6.72 -7.42
N GLU A 292 -31.18 -7.41 -7.02
CA GLU A 292 -30.78 -7.62 -5.63
C GLU A 292 -30.18 -6.35 -5.00
N THR A 293 -30.39 -6.19 -3.70
CA THR A 293 -29.92 -5.06 -2.89
C THR A 293 -28.71 -5.44 -2.04
N TYR A 294 -27.89 -4.47 -1.60
CA TYR A 294 -26.73 -4.77 -0.75
C TYR A 294 -27.10 -5.47 0.57
N GLY A 295 -28.30 -5.23 1.09
CA GLY A 295 -28.83 -5.86 2.29
C GLY A 295 -28.96 -7.39 2.19
N GLU A 296 -29.06 -7.92 0.98
CA GLU A 296 -29.22 -9.36 0.72
C GLU A 296 -27.88 -10.13 0.76
N PHE A 297 -26.74 -9.44 0.79
CA PHE A 297 -25.39 -10.03 0.72
C PHE A 297 -24.68 -10.13 2.09
N GLN A 298 -25.43 -10.25 3.19
CA GLN A 298 -24.86 -10.50 4.53
C GLN A 298 -23.95 -11.76 4.55
N PRO A 299 -24.32 -12.91 3.96
CA PRO A 299 -23.46 -14.10 3.96
C PRO A 299 -22.11 -13.87 3.28
N GLU A 300 -22.06 -13.08 2.21
CA GLU A 300 -20.82 -12.73 1.51
C GLU A 300 -19.95 -11.77 2.33
N MET A 301 -20.56 -10.83 3.06
CA MET A 301 -19.85 -9.97 4.00
C MET A 301 -19.22 -10.78 5.14
N ASP A 302 -19.95 -11.75 5.70
CA ASP A 302 -19.45 -12.64 6.74
C ASP A 302 -18.29 -13.49 6.22
N LEU A 303 -18.43 -14.04 5.01
CA LEU A 303 -17.38 -14.80 4.34
C LEU A 303 -16.11 -13.95 4.14
N LEU A 304 -16.24 -12.71 3.68
CA LEU A 304 -15.11 -11.80 3.46
C LEU A 304 -14.40 -11.48 4.78
N ASN A 305 -15.15 -11.10 5.82
CA ASN A 305 -14.60 -10.79 7.14
C ASN A 305 -13.85 -11.98 7.73
N ARG A 306 -14.46 -13.17 7.65
CA ARG A 306 -13.88 -14.43 8.11
C ARG A 306 -12.59 -14.76 7.35
N ALA A 307 -12.64 -14.79 6.02
CA ALA A 307 -11.49 -15.13 5.19
C ALA A 307 -10.33 -14.16 5.40
N PHE A 308 -10.63 -12.86 5.49
CA PHE A 308 -9.63 -11.84 5.80
C PHE A 308 -8.97 -12.09 7.16
N ALA A 309 -9.75 -12.33 8.22
CA ALA A 309 -9.23 -12.60 9.55
C ALA A 309 -8.43 -13.91 9.63
N GLU A 310 -8.86 -14.97 8.94
CA GLU A 310 -8.13 -16.24 8.84
C GLU A 310 -6.75 -16.05 8.20
N ILE A 311 -6.66 -15.27 7.11
CA ILE A 311 -5.37 -14.94 6.46
C ILE A 311 -4.49 -14.10 7.39
N MET A 312 -5.04 -13.07 8.02
CA MET A 312 -4.28 -12.22 8.96
C MET A 312 -3.76 -13.02 10.16
N LEU A 313 -4.50 -14.04 10.61
CA LEU A 313 -4.11 -14.95 11.68
C LEU A 313 -3.02 -15.94 11.26
N GLU A 314 -3.07 -16.43 10.01
CA GLU A 314 -2.03 -17.29 9.43
C GLU A 314 -0.69 -16.53 9.34
N GLY A 315 -0.75 -15.26 8.93
CA GLY A 315 0.41 -14.40 8.75
C GLY A 315 1.03 -14.54 7.36
N ASP A 316 2.20 -13.94 7.17
CA ASP A 316 2.93 -13.99 5.90
C ASP A 316 3.48 -15.40 5.59
N ALA A 317 4.20 -15.54 4.49
CA ALA A 317 4.80 -16.83 4.08
C ALA A 317 5.79 -17.43 5.12
N ARG A 318 6.16 -16.67 6.16
CA ARG A 318 7.02 -17.09 7.29
C ARG A 318 6.24 -17.11 8.61
N GLY A 319 4.91 -16.98 8.58
CA GLY A 319 4.04 -16.96 9.76
C GLY A 319 4.16 -15.70 10.62
N ARG A 320 4.66 -14.58 10.05
CA ARG A 320 4.77 -13.30 10.75
C ARG A 320 3.49 -12.49 10.57
N VAL A 321 3.16 -11.65 11.54
CA VAL A 321 2.02 -10.72 11.41
C VAL A 321 2.24 -9.77 10.22
N PHE A 322 1.16 -9.48 9.50
CA PHE A 322 1.18 -8.42 8.49
C PHE A 322 1.18 -7.04 9.16
N THR A 323 2.15 -6.20 8.81
CA THR A 323 2.15 -4.79 9.22
C THR A 323 1.01 -4.01 8.56
N PHE A 324 0.70 -4.34 7.30
CA PHE A 324 -0.33 -3.70 6.51
C PHE A 324 -1.13 -4.71 5.68
N PRO A 325 -2.42 -4.43 5.38
CA PRO A 325 -3.17 -3.28 5.86
C PRO A 325 -3.48 -3.38 7.36
N ILE A 326 -3.58 -2.25 8.06
CA ILE A 326 -4.12 -2.20 9.42
C ILE A 326 -5.64 -2.43 9.33
N PRO A 327 -6.19 -3.47 9.96
CA PRO A 327 -7.63 -3.66 9.95
C PRO A 327 -8.29 -2.89 11.09
N THR A 328 -9.46 -2.31 10.80
CA THR A 328 -10.30 -1.60 11.75
C THR A 328 -11.69 -2.21 11.77
N TYR A 329 -12.23 -2.53 12.95
CA TYR A 329 -13.62 -2.97 13.09
C TYR A 329 -14.43 -1.95 13.89
N ASN A 330 -15.62 -1.64 13.39
CA ASN A 330 -16.55 -0.71 14.03
C ASN A 330 -17.41 -1.46 15.06
N ILE A 331 -17.34 -1.06 16.33
CA ILE A 331 -18.18 -1.60 17.39
C ILE A 331 -19.33 -0.62 17.64
N SER A 332 -20.55 -1.03 17.31
CA SER A 332 -21.77 -0.24 17.54
C SER A 332 -22.58 -0.80 18.71
N ARG A 333 -23.63 -0.09 19.13
CA ARG A 333 -24.54 -0.54 20.20
C ARG A 333 -25.25 -1.86 19.89
N ASN A 334 -25.40 -2.19 18.60
CA ASN A 334 -26.07 -3.40 18.13
C ASN A 334 -25.06 -4.49 17.73
N PHE A 335 -23.79 -4.35 18.10
CA PHE A 335 -22.75 -5.32 17.77
C PHE A 335 -23.07 -6.68 18.40
N ASP A 336 -23.10 -7.75 17.59
CA ASP A 336 -23.33 -9.10 18.07
C ASP A 336 -22.02 -9.71 18.60
N TRP A 337 -21.87 -9.71 19.91
CA TRP A 337 -20.71 -10.30 20.58
C TRP A 337 -20.70 -11.83 20.52
N GLU A 338 -21.83 -12.48 20.26
CA GLU A 338 -21.93 -13.94 20.26
C GLU A 338 -21.94 -14.54 18.85
N ASP A 339 -21.65 -13.73 17.83
CA ASP A 339 -21.47 -14.20 16.47
C ASP A 339 -20.20 -15.06 16.32
N ASP A 340 -20.40 -16.36 16.08
CA ASP A 340 -19.35 -17.35 15.87
C ASP A 340 -18.53 -17.08 14.59
N ALA A 341 -19.07 -16.35 13.61
CA ALA A 341 -18.33 -15.97 12.39
C ALA A 341 -17.15 -15.04 12.71
N LEU A 342 -17.20 -14.33 13.85
CA LEU A 342 -16.14 -13.44 14.32
C LEU A 342 -15.05 -14.16 15.12
N ALA A 343 -15.15 -15.47 15.35
CA ALA A 343 -14.13 -16.21 16.10
C ALA A 343 -12.70 -15.99 15.57
N PRO A 344 -12.43 -15.96 14.25
CA PRO A 344 -11.10 -15.64 13.72
C PRO A 344 -10.66 -14.20 14.02
N VAL A 345 -11.58 -13.22 14.03
CA VAL A 345 -11.29 -11.82 14.40
C VAL A 345 -10.78 -11.75 15.84
N TRP A 346 -11.45 -12.45 16.76
CA TRP A 346 -11.03 -12.52 18.15
C TRP A 346 -9.71 -13.27 18.32
N ALA A 347 -9.49 -14.33 17.55
CA ALA A 347 -8.24 -15.09 17.59
C ALA A 347 -7.04 -14.26 17.11
N MET A 348 -7.17 -13.50 16.02
CA MET A 348 -6.10 -12.57 15.60
C MET A 348 -5.89 -11.44 16.60
N THR A 349 -6.95 -10.97 17.26
CA THR A 349 -6.85 -9.95 18.33
C THR A 349 -6.03 -10.48 19.50
N ALA A 350 -6.33 -11.71 19.92
CA ALA A 350 -5.70 -12.39 21.04
C ALA A 350 -4.21 -12.66 20.79
N ARG A 351 -3.85 -13.01 19.55
CA ARG A 351 -2.48 -13.37 19.16
C ARG A 351 -1.59 -12.17 18.81
N TYR A 352 -2.11 -11.25 18.00
CA TYR A 352 -1.30 -10.22 17.36
C TYR A 352 -1.69 -8.78 17.76
N GLY A 353 -2.80 -8.58 18.45
CA GLY A 353 -3.29 -7.23 18.76
C GLY A 353 -3.83 -6.47 17.55
N ILE A 354 -4.27 -7.20 16.53
CA ILE A 354 -5.05 -6.69 15.39
C ILE A 354 -6.41 -7.36 15.41
N PRO A 355 -7.51 -6.67 15.10
CA PRO A 355 -7.59 -5.34 14.51
C PRO A 355 -7.62 -4.25 15.58
N TYR A 356 -7.67 -3.01 15.11
CA TYR A 356 -8.02 -1.88 15.95
C TYR A 356 -9.55 -1.75 15.99
N PHE A 357 -10.08 -1.22 17.09
CA PHE A 357 -11.51 -1.10 17.33
C PHE A 357 -11.94 0.36 17.41
N ALA A 358 -12.89 0.73 16.55
CA ALA A 358 -13.57 2.01 16.61
C ALA A 358 -14.84 1.88 17.44
N ASN A 359 -14.90 2.60 18.57
CA ASN A 359 -15.98 2.47 19.53
C ASN A 359 -17.08 3.51 19.28
N PHE A 360 -18.24 3.03 18.88
CA PHE A 360 -19.45 3.82 18.70
C PHE A 360 -20.51 3.55 19.78
N ILE A 361 -20.27 2.63 20.74
CA ILE A 361 -21.25 2.32 21.80
C ILE A 361 -21.52 3.56 22.65
N ASN A 362 -20.44 4.16 23.14
CA ASN A 362 -20.47 5.32 24.04
C ASN A 362 -20.13 6.65 23.34
N SER A 363 -20.33 6.71 22.01
CA SER A 363 -20.09 7.90 21.20
C SER A 363 -21.42 8.58 20.82
N ASP A 364 -21.36 9.90 20.62
CA ASP A 364 -22.45 10.68 19.99
C ASP A 364 -22.48 10.51 18.45
N MET A 365 -21.55 9.74 17.89
CA MET A 365 -21.42 9.46 16.46
C MET A 365 -21.87 8.05 16.14
N SER A 366 -22.43 7.85 14.95
CA SER A 366 -22.70 6.51 14.41
C SER A 366 -21.57 6.02 13.50
N PRO A 367 -21.47 4.71 13.20
CA PRO A 367 -20.51 4.18 12.24
C PRO A 367 -20.60 4.83 10.85
N GLU A 368 -21.78 5.32 10.45
CA GLU A 368 -22.00 6.08 9.21
C GLU A 368 -21.36 7.49 9.27
N ASP A 369 -21.18 8.04 10.48
CA ASP A 369 -20.63 9.39 10.71
C ASP A 369 -19.10 9.47 10.68
N ALA A 370 -18.38 8.36 10.77
CA ALA A 370 -16.91 8.36 10.98
C ALA A 370 -16.08 7.86 9.80
N ARG A 371 -16.70 7.66 8.63
CA ARG A 371 -16.02 7.04 7.48
C ARG A 371 -15.09 8.03 6.79
N SER A 372 -13.88 8.21 7.31
CA SER A 372 -12.70 8.57 6.51
C SER A 372 -11.39 8.63 7.29
N MET A 373 -10.42 7.89 6.72
CA MET A 373 -8.97 8.04 6.82
C MET A 373 -8.22 7.36 7.98
N CYS A 374 -7.05 6.90 7.54
CA CYS A 374 -6.06 6.07 8.18
C CYS A 374 -5.61 6.56 9.57
N CYS A 375 -5.16 5.59 10.35
CA CYS A 375 -4.66 5.68 11.71
C CYS A 375 -5.67 6.07 12.78
N ARG A 376 -6.35 7.21 12.73
CA ARG A 376 -6.79 7.79 14.03
C ARG A 376 -7.96 8.79 13.97
N LEU A 377 -8.40 9.23 12.79
CA LEU A 377 -9.10 10.53 12.63
C LEU A 377 -10.61 10.47 12.93
N ARG A 378 -11.08 11.24 13.92
CA ARG A 378 -12.51 11.47 14.20
C ARG A 378 -13.04 12.63 13.33
N LEU A 379 -14.19 12.48 12.69
CA LEU A 379 -14.83 13.53 11.89
C LEU A 379 -16.16 13.94 12.50
N ASP A 380 -16.34 15.20 12.88
CA ASP A 380 -17.71 15.69 13.13
C ASP A 380 -18.40 15.97 11.80
N ASN A 381 -19.19 14.99 11.36
CA ASN A 381 -19.91 15.05 10.10
C ASN A 381 -21.02 16.11 10.06
N ARG A 382 -21.40 16.79 11.16
CA ARG A 382 -22.45 17.83 11.11
C ARG A 382 -22.01 19.04 10.29
N GLU A 383 -20.74 19.44 10.40
CA GLU A 383 -20.15 20.52 9.60
C GLU A 383 -19.84 20.08 8.16
N LEU A 384 -19.41 18.83 7.97
CA LEU A 384 -19.24 18.25 6.63
C LEU A 384 -20.57 18.07 5.90
N ARG A 385 -21.64 17.61 6.59
CA ARG A 385 -23.00 17.46 6.03
C ARG A 385 -23.56 18.77 5.50
N LYS A 386 -23.30 19.90 6.18
CA LYS A 386 -23.66 21.25 5.68
C LYS A 386 -23.00 21.57 4.34
N ARG A 387 -21.81 21.02 4.05
CA ARG A 387 -21.05 21.22 2.80
C ARG A 387 -21.28 20.12 1.75
N MET A 388 -21.61 18.91 2.19
CA MET A 388 -21.61 17.67 1.39
C MET A 388 -22.95 17.35 0.70
N GLY A 389 -24.07 17.98 1.08
CA GLY A 389 -25.46 17.74 0.61
C GLY A 389 -25.67 16.79 -0.59
N GLY A 390 -25.50 15.49 -0.42
CA GLY A 390 -25.50 14.50 -1.50
C GLY A 390 -25.83 13.09 -0.99
N LEU A 391 -26.22 12.21 -1.91
CA LEU A 391 -26.93 10.93 -1.70
C LEU A 391 -26.20 9.87 -0.84
N PHE A 392 -24.90 10.03 -0.56
CA PHE A 392 -24.11 9.07 0.21
C PHE A 392 -23.65 9.72 1.53
N ALA A 393 -24.12 9.21 2.66
CA ALA A 393 -23.90 9.81 3.99
C ALA A 393 -22.56 9.43 4.65
N ALA A 394 -21.67 8.76 3.94
CA ALA A 394 -20.25 8.59 4.27
C ALA A 394 -19.44 9.71 3.61
N ALA A 395 -18.29 10.13 4.15
CA ALA A 395 -17.41 11.11 3.49
C ALA A 395 -16.18 10.43 2.85
N PRO A 396 -16.33 9.61 1.80
CA PRO A 396 -15.17 9.29 0.97
C PRO A 396 -14.63 10.61 0.41
N LEU A 397 -13.30 10.69 0.15
CA LEU A 397 -12.62 11.87 -0.41
C LEU A 397 -12.30 13.01 0.58
N THR A 398 -11.87 12.67 1.80
CA THR A 398 -11.28 13.62 2.76
C THR A 398 -9.95 13.07 3.31
N GLY A 399 -9.26 13.84 4.14
CA GLY A 399 -7.96 13.57 4.73
C GLY A 399 -7.40 14.82 5.38
N SER A 400 -6.08 14.89 5.55
CA SER A 400 -5.40 16.09 6.03
C SER A 400 -4.49 16.66 4.95
N VAL A 401 -4.48 17.99 4.77
CA VAL A 401 -3.51 18.65 3.88
C VAL A 401 -2.10 18.64 4.47
N GLY A 402 -1.99 18.43 5.78
CA GLY A 402 -0.74 18.36 6.52
C GLY A 402 -0.94 18.44 8.02
N VAL A 403 0.07 18.00 8.75
CA VAL A 403 0.12 18.00 10.22
C VAL A 403 1.26 18.90 10.69
N VAL A 404 0.99 19.78 11.65
CA VAL A 404 2.01 20.53 12.39
C VAL A 404 1.89 20.18 13.88
N THR A 405 2.94 19.61 14.46
CA THR A 405 2.94 19.12 15.85
C THR A 405 3.60 20.10 16.81
N MET A 406 2.91 20.45 17.88
CA MET A 406 3.41 21.28 18.97
C MET A 406 4.32 20.46 19.89
N ASN A 407 5.52 20.96 20.14
CA ASN A 407 6.43 20.40 21.14
C ASN A 407 6.08 20.97 22.52
N LEU A 408 5.26 20.25 23.27
CA LEU A 408 4.74 20.71 24.56
C LEU A 408 5.80 20.68 25.65
N ALA A 409 6.72 19.72 25.61
CA ALA A 409 7.81 19.62 26.58
C ALA A 409 8.67 20.90 26.60
N ARG A 410 9.05 21.40 25.42
CA ARG A 410 9.75 22.68 25.29
C ARG A 410 8.91 23.84 25.80
N LEU A 411 7.61 23.84 25.55
CA LEU A 411 6.72 24.90 26.04
C LEU A 411 6.66 24.89 27.57
N GLY A 412 6.50 23.71 28.19
CA GLY A 412 6.48 23.56 29.65
C GLY A 412 7.77 24.05 30.30
N TYR A 413 8.93 23.77 29.68
CA TYR A 413 10.23 24.26 30.15
C TYR A 413 10.41 25.77 30.03
N LEU A 414 9.87 26.40 28.98
CA LEU A 414 10.05 27.83 28.72
C LEU A 414 9.00 28.73 29.41
N ALA A 415 7.88 28.15 29.82
CA ALA A 415 6.78 28.89 30.43
C ALA A 415 7.07 29.22 31.89
N GLN A 416 6.65 30.42 32.32
CA GLN A 416 6.76 30.82 33.72
C GLN A 416 5.59 30.31 34.57
N ASP A 417 4.42 30.23 33.96
CA ASP A 417 3.17 29.75 34.54
C ASP A 417 2.24 29.25 33.41
N GLU A 418 1.07 28.74 33.80
CA GLU A 418 0.09 28.21 32.85
C GLU A 418 -0.46 29.28 31.89
N GLN A 419 -0.50 30.55 32.30
CA GLN A 419 -0.98 31.63 31.43
C GLN A 419 0.06 31.94 30.33
N ASP A 420 1.34 32.02 30.70
CA ASP A 420 2.44 32.17 29.73
C ASP A 420 2.53 30.95 28.80
N PHE A 421 2.32 29.74 29.34
CA PHE A 421 2.25 28.51 28.54
C PHE A 421 1.18 28.61 27.44
N HIS A 422 -0.06 28.94 27.80
CA HIS A 422 -1.17 29.05 26.84
C HIS A 422 -0.94 30.18 25.82
N ALA A 423 -0.40 31.33 26.24
CA ALA A 423 -0.08 32.42 25.34
C ALA A 423 0.99 32.03 24.29
N ARG A 424 2.01 31.28 24.70
CA ARG A 424 3.04 30.75 23.79
C ARG A 424 2.50 29.68 22.86
N LEU A 425 1.66 28.78 23.39
CA LEU A 425 1.00 27.74 22.62
C LEU A 425 0.13 28.34 21.52
N GLU A 426 -0.71 29.32 21.84
CA GLU A 426 -1.54 30.04 20.86
C GLU A 426 -0.70 30.68 19.76
N ARG A 427 0.40 31.35 20.13
CA ARG A 427 1.32 31.95 19.15
C ARG A 427 1.90 30.91 18.19
N LEU A 428 2.25 29.72 18.68
CA LEU A 428 2.74 28.63 17.82
C LEU A 428 1.61 28.05 16.95
N MET A 429 0.40 27.94 17.48
CA MET A 429 -0.77 27.49 16.71
C MET A 429 -1.12 28.47 15.59
N GLU A 430 -0.96 29.78 15.77
CA GLU A 430 -1.12 30.78 14.70
C GLU A 430 -0.08 30.62 13.58
N ILE A 431 1.16 30.25 13.94
CA ILE A 431 2.21 29.92 12.97
C ILE A 431 1.85 28.64 12.22
N ALA A 432 1.38 27.62 12.93
CA ALA A 432 0.92 26.36 12.35
C ALA A 432 -0.24 26.59 11.37
N ARG A 433 -1.23 27.40 11.75
CA ARG A 433 -2.33 27.84 10.87
C ARG A 433 -1.80 28.47 9.59
N THR A 434 -0.91 29.47 9.73
CA THR A 434 -0.31 30.16 8.58
C THR A 434 0.39 29.17 7.64
N SER A 435 1.17 28.24 8.19
CA SER A 435 1.86 27.20 7.42
C SER A 435 0.88 26.29 6.64
N LEU A 436 -0.17 25.82 7.32
CA LEU A 436 -1.18 24.93 6.75
C LEU A 436 -2.01 25.62 5.66
N GLU A 437 -2.36 26.89 5.84
CA GLU A 437 -3.06 27.70 4.84
C GLU A 437 -2.21 27.94 3.58
N ILE A 438 -0.91 28.24 3.75
CA ILE A 438 0.04 28.33 2.62
C ILE A 438 0.11 27.00 1.87
N LYS A 439 0.23 25.88 2.60
CA LYS A 439 0.30 24.55 2.01
C LYS A 439 -0.98 24.22 1.23
N ARG A 440 -2.16 24.51 1.79
CA ARG A 440 -3.45 24.32 1.12
C ARG A 440 -3.53 25.08 -0.20
N LYS A 441 -3.15 26.36 -0.19
CA LYS A 441 -3.11 27.19 -1.41
C LYS A 441 -2.17 26.61 -2.48
N MET A 442 -1.00 26.11 -2.05
CA MET A 442 -0.04 25.47 -2.95
C MET A 442 -0.60 24.18 -3.55
N LEU A 443 -1.19 23.30 -2.73
CA LEU A 443 -1.79 22.04 -3.18
C LEU A 443 -2.89 22.28 -4.21
N GLU A 444 -3.76 23.26 -3.97
CA GLU A 444 -4.81 23.63 -4.92
C GLU A 444 -4.22 24.04 -6.28
N GLY A 445 -3.27 24.97 -6.28
CA GLY A 445 -2.63 25.46 -7.51
C GLY A 445 -1.83 24.39 -8.26
N LEU A 446 -1.19 23.46 -7.56
CA LEU A 446 -0.47 22.33 -8.16
C LEU A 446 -1.44 21.27 -8.73
N THR A 447 -2.59 21.06 -8.07
CA THR A 447 -3.64 20.15 -8.55
C THR A 447 -4.25 20.68 -9.84
N ASP A 448 -4.55 21.99 -9.92
CA ASP A 448 -5.05 22.63 -11.15
C ASP A 448 -4.05 22.56 -12.31
N ARG A 449 -2.74 22.61 -12.03
CA ARG A 449 -1.67 22.46 -13.04
C ARG A 449 -1.40 21.01 -13.45
N GLY A 450 -2.13 20.03 -12.88
CA GLY A 450 -2.03 18.63 -13.25
C GLY A 450 -0.93 17.83 -12.54
N LEU A 451 -0.30 18.36 -11.49
CA LEU A 451 0.76 17.62 -10.76
C LEU A 451 0.21 16.46 -9.92
N TYR A 452 -1.07 16.52 -9.54
CA TYR A 452 -1.76 15.48 -8.77
C TYR A 452 -2.91 14.86 -9.59
N PRO A 453 -2.64 14.11 -10.68
CA PRO A 453 -3.67 13.66 -11.62
C PRO A 453 -4.69 12.71 -10.97
N TYR A 454 -4.26 11.80 -10.09
CA TYR A 454 -5.14 10.92 -9.33
C TYR A 454 -6.06 11.71 -8.40
N SER A 455 -5.49 12.57 -7.55
CA SER A 455 -6.27 13.42 -6.64
C SER A 455 -7.23 14.32 -7.42
N ARG A 456 -6.78 14.92 -8.53
CA ARG A 456 -7.63 15.73 -9.41
C ARG A 456 -8.83 14.94 -9.94
N HIS A 457 -8.61 13.70 -10.40
CA HIS A 457 -9.67 12.85 -10.91
C HIS A 457 -10.72 12.54 -9.83
N TYR A 458 -10.28 12.06 -8.66
CA TYR A 458 -11.19 11.65 -7.58
C TYR A 458 -11.84 12.84 -6.87
N LEU A 459 -11.15 13.99 -6.75
CA LEU A 459 -11.67 15.21 -6.11
C LEU A 459 -12.42 16.14 -7.08
N ARG A 460 -12.62 15.76 -8.35
CA ARG A 460 -13.29 16.63 -9.35
C ARG A 460 -14.68 17.08 -8.89
N LEU A 461 -15.46 16.17 -8.31
CA LEU A 461 -16.82 16.47 -7.84
C LEU A 461 -16.79 17.39 -6.62
N VAL A 462 -15.77 17.26 -5.77
CA VAL A 462 -15.55 18.17 -4.64
C VAL A 462 -15.23 19.58 -5.16
N LYS A 463 -14.34 19.69 -6.15
CA LYS A 463 -14.00 20.95 -6.83
C LYS A 463 -15.21 21.61 -7.47
N GLU A 464 -16.02 20.85 -8.20
CA GLU A 464 -17.24 21.35 -8.86
C GLU A 464 -18.26 21.92 -7.85
N ARG A 465 -18.38 21.28 -6.68
CA ARG A 465 -19.37 21.67 -5.66
C ARG A 465 -18.88 22.77 -4.73
N ALA A 466 -17.63 22.69 -4.28
CA ALA A 466 -17.07 23.55 -3.24
C ALA A 466 -16.05 24.58 -3.77
N GLY A 467 -15.76 24.58 -5.07
CA GLY A 467 -14.81 25.51 -5.70
C GLY A 467 -13.33 25.20 -5.44
N SER A 468 -13.01 24.19 -4.64
CA SER A 468 -11.64 23.72 -4.37
C SER A 468 -11.56 22.21 -4.18
N TYR A 469 -10.46 21.56 -4.61
CA TYR A 469 -10.30 20.11 -4.50
C TYR A 469 -10.17 19.65 -3.04
N TRP A 470 -9.46 20.44 -2.23
CA TRP A 470 -9.06 20.05 -0.87
C TRP A 470 -10.01 20.59 0.22
N SER A 471 -11.17 21.13 -0.14
CA SER A 471 -12.16 21.73 0.80
C SER A 471 -12.63 20.79 1.90
N ASN A 472 -12.70 19.49 1.62
CA ASN A 472 -13.08 18.48 2.59
C ASN A 472 -11.93 18.07 3.51
N HIS A 473 -10.68 18.46 3.24
CA HIS A 473 -9.49 18.01 3.99
C HIS A 473 -9.18 18.95 5.17
N PHE A 474 -8.79 18.37 6.30
CA PHE A 474 -8.41 19.07 7.53
C PHE A 474 -7.03 19.73 7.43
N SER A 475 -6.88 20.83 8.15
CA SER A 475 -5.61 21.40 8.58
C SER A 475 -5.34 20.87 10.00
N THR A 476 -4.39 19.94 10.15
CA THR A 476 -4.21 19.24 11.42
C THR A 476 -3.13 19.89 12.27
N ILE A 477 -3.49 20.20 13.52
CA ILE A 477 -2.53 20.63 14.54
C ILE A 477 -2.50 19.53 15.60
N GLY A 478 -1.33 18.96 15.82
CA GLY A 478 -1.12 17.93 16.81
C GLY A 478 -0.22 18.40 17.94
N LEU A 479 0.05 17.50 18.90
CA LEU A 479 0.92 17.77 20.04
C LEU A 479 1.72 16.53 20.43
N ASN A 480 2.85 16.75 21.09
CA ASN A 480 3.66 15.68 21.68
C ASN A 480 4.36 16.14 22.96
N GLY A 481 4.57 15.21 23.91
CA GLY A 481 5.35 15.45 25.12
C GLY A 481 4.61 16.15 26.25
N MET A 482 3.32 15.85 26.46
CA MET A 482 2.55 16.46 27.56
C MET A 482 3.06 16.01 28.93
N HIS A 483 3.46 14.74 29.09
CA HIS A 483 4.04 14.26 30.34
C HIS A 483 5.26 15.09 30.74
N GLU A 484 6.17 15.32 29.80
CA GLU A 484 7.36 16.13 30.06
C GLU A 484 7.04 17.63 30.17
N ALA A 485 5.98 18.12 29.52
CA ALA A 485 5.50 19.49 29.75
C ALA A 485 5.07 19.68 31.21
N CYS A 486 4.34 18.71 31.78
CA CYS A 486 3.96 18.70 33.19
C CYS A 486 5.19 18.65 34.09
N LEU A 487 6.15 17.76 33.81
CA LEU A 487 7.38 17.64 34.62
C LEU A 487 8.17 18.96 34.64
N ASN A 488 8.36 19.59 33.48
CA ASN A 488 9.15 20.82 33.38
C ASN A 488 8.44 22.04 33.98
N MET A 489 7.11 22.10 33.93
CA MET A 489 6.34 23.29 34.35
C MET A 489 5.79 23.17 35.78
N LEU A 490 5.29 21.99 36.16
CA LEU A 490 4.61 21.73 37.43
C LEU A 490 5.50 20.95 38.42
N GLY A 491 6.57 20.30 37.93
CA GLY A 491 7.40 19.40 38.75
C GLY A 491 6.77 18.03 39.01
N VAL A 492 5.59 17.75 38.43
CA VAL A 492 4.87 16.47 38.51
C VAL A 492 4.48 16.00 37.11
N GLY A 493 4.39 14.69 36.89
CA GLY A 493 4.01 14.12 35.60
C GLY A 493 2.51 14.19 35.32
N ILE A 494 2.12 13.84 34.10
CA ILE A 494 0.70 13.76 33.70
C ILE A 494 -0.12 12.76 34.52
N ASP A 495 0.54 11.74 35.07
CA ASP A 495 -0.01 10.73 35.97
C ASP A 495 -0.49 11.30 37.31
N HIS A 496 0.04 12.46 37.73
CA HIS A 496 -0.45 13.14 38.92
C HIS A 496 -1.78 13.86 38.60
N PRO A 497 -2.77 13.92 39.54
CA PRO A 497 -4.05 14.59 39.30
C PRO A 497 -3.93 16.04 38.80
N GLU A 498 -2.92 16.77 39.26
CA GLU A 498 -2.62 18.14 38.79
C GLU A 498 -2.12 18.16 37.35
N GLY A 499 -1.25 17.21 36.97
CA GLY A 499 -0.75 17.05 35.60
C GLY A 499 -1.86 16.65 34.62
N LYS A 500 -2.70 15.66 34.98
CA LYS A 500 -3.89 15.29 34.18
C LYS A 500 -4.82 16.50 34.01
N ALA A 501 -5.09 17.24 35.09
CA ALA A 501 -5.95 18.42 35.03
C ALA A 501 -5.37 19.53 34.12
N PHE A 502 -4.07 19.77 34.16
CA PHE A 502 -3.38 20.69 33.27
C PHE A 502 -3.45 20.24 31.79
N ALA A 503 -3.26 18.94 31.54
CA ALA A 503 -3.36 18.37 30.20
C ALA A 503 -4.78 18.52 29.62
N VAL A 504 -5.82 18.29 30.41
CA VAL A 504 -7.23 18.51 30.01
C VAL A 504 -7.45 19.97 29.63
N ARG A 505 -7.09 20.93 30.50
CA ARG A 505 -7.24 22.36 30.20
C ARG A 505 -6.48 22.80 28.96
N THR A 506 -5.28 22.25 28.74
CA THR A 506 -4.50 22.52 27.53
C THR A 506 -5.20 22.01 26.27
N LEU A 507 -5.74 20.80 26.29
CA LEU A 507 -6.49 20.24 25.15
C LEU A 507 -7.75 21.05 24.86
N GLU A 508 -8.49 21.45 25.90
CA GLU A 508 -9.67 22.31 25.76
C GLU A 508 -9.30 23.67 25.15
N PHE A 509 -8.24 24.32 25.64
CA PHE A 509 -7.70 25.55 25.07
C PHE A 509 -7.35 25.40 23.59
N MET A 510 -6.64 24.32 23.21
CA MET A 510 -6.33 24.05 21.81
C MET A 510 -7.59 23.90 20.95
N ARG A 511 -8.64 23.24 21.45
CA ARG A 511 -9.91 23.09 20.71
C ARG A 511 -10.61 24.42 20.47
N GLU A 512 -10.58 25.34 21.44
CA GLU A 512 -11.14 26.68 21.29
C GLU A 512 -10.43 27.45 20.17
N ILE A 513 -9.10 27.41 20.15
CA ILE A 513 -8.28 28.04 19.11
C ILE A 513 -8.57 27.45 17.72
N LEU A 514 -8.65 26.11 17.62
CA LEU A 514 -8.98 25.46 16.35
C LEU A 514 -10.38 25.84 15.86
N THR A 515 -11.36 25.93 16.76
CA THR A 515 -12.72 26.40 16.43
C THR A 515 -12.68 27.82 15.87
N ARG A 516 -11.92 28.72 16.51
CA ARG A 516 -11.68 30.08 16.00
C ARG A 516 -11.08 30.05 14.59
N PHE A 517 -10.05 29.23 14.35
CA PHE A 517 -9.42 29.11 13.03
C PHE A 517 -10.40 28.64 11.96
N GLN A 518 -11.29 27.70 12.27
CA GLN A 518 -12.33 27.26 11.34
C GLN A 518 -13.27 28.41 10.96
N HIS A 519 -13.69 29.22 11.92
CA HIS A 519 -14.55 30.38 11.66
C HIS A 519 -13.87 31.46 10.84
N GLU A 520 -12.61 31.76 11.13
CA GLU A 520 -11.85 32.82 10.44
C GLU A 520 -11.47 32.44 9.00
N THR A 521 -11.04 31.20 8.79
CA THR A 521 -10.51 30.74 7.50
C THR A 521 -11.55 30.09 6.60
N GLY A 522 -12.64 29.57 7.19
CA GLY A 522 -13.60 28.71 6.50
C GLY A 522 -13.07 27.29 6.22
N ASN A 523 -11.86 26.94 6.62
CA ASN A 523 -11.29 25.59 6.45
C ASN A 523 -11.53 24.71 7.68
N LEU A 524 -11.43 23.39 7.49
CA LEU A 524 -11.58 22.42 8.58
C LEU A 524 -10.27 22.30 9.37
N TYR A 525 -10.35 22.22 10.69
CA TYR A 525 -9.22 22.05 11.60
C TYR A 525 -9.52 20.95 12.61
N ASN A 526 -8.53 20.14 12.95
CA ASN A 526 -8.68 19.10 13.97
C ASN A 526 -7.45 19.00 14.88
N LEU A 527 -7.69 18.47 16.08
CA LEU A 527 -6.68 18.21 17.10
C LEU A 527 -6.27 16.73 17.04
N GLU A 528 -4.99 16.46 16.87
CA GLU A 528 -4.47 15.09 16.72
C GLU A 528 -3.44 14.73 17.81
N ALA A 529 -3.60 13.54 18.37
CA ALA A 529 -2.58 12.80 19.07
C ALA A 529 -1.57 12.25 18.04
N THR A 530 -0.62 13.10 17.65
CA THR A 530 0.37 12.79 16.61
C THR A 530 1.06 11.46 16.96
N PRO A 531 1.15 10.48 16.04
CA PRO A 531 1.88 9.23 16.30
C PRO A 531 3.36 9.42 16.67
N ALA A 532 3.97 10.49 16.15
CA ALA A 532 5.26 11.02 16.54
C ALA A 532 6.45 10.03 16.52
N GLU A 533 6.36 8.90 15.79
CA GLU A 533 7.34 7.80 15.80
C GLU A 533 8.80 8.25 15.73
N GLY A 534 9.18 9.04 14.72
CA GLY A 534 10.52 9.66 14.65
C GLY A 534 10.63 11.02 15.36
N ALA A 535 9.50 11.66 15.68
CA ALA A 535 9.47 12.99 16.26
C ALA A 535 9.75 13.00 17.77
N THR A 536 9.32 11.97 18.52
CA THR A 536 9.52 11.85 19.97
C THR A 536 11.00 11.98 20.34
N PHE A 537 11.85 11.13 19.75
CA PHE A 537 13.29 11.12 19.96
C PHE A 537 13.97 12.36 19.38
N ARG A 538 13.64 12.74 18.14
CA ARG A 538 14.26 13.88 17.45
C ARG A 538 14.06 15.20 18.19
N LEU A 539 12.84 15.45 18.70
CA LEU A 539 12.54 16.65 19.47
C LEU A 539 13.29 16.66 20.79
N ALA A 540 13.24 15.57 21.56
CA ALA A 540 13.90 15.47 22.85
C ALA A 540 15.44 15.62 22.74
N ARG A 541 16.06 14.97 21.74
CA ARG A 541 17.50 15.11 21.47
C ARG A 541 17.89 16.55 21.10
N ALA A 542 17.11 17.19 20.23
CA ALA A 542 17.36 18.57 19.84
C ALA A 542 17.20 19.54 21.01
N ASP A 543 16.26 19.27 21.90
CA ASP A 543 16.03 20.07 23.10
C ASP A 543 17.11 19.93 24.15
N ARG A 544 17.55 18.71 24.49
CA ARG A 544 18.68 18.53 25.41
C ARG A 544 19.96 19.23 24.94
N LYS A 545 20.20 19.26 23.63
CA LYS A 545 21.34 20.00 23.07
C LYS A 545 21.24 21.51 23.30
N ARG A 546 20.02 22.06 23.29
CA ARG A 546 19.75 23.50 23.41
C ARG A 546 19.53 23.95 24.86
N TYR A 547 18.94 23.08 25.66
CA TYR A 547 18.51 23.28 27.04
C TYR A 547 19.00 22.07 27.84
N PRO A 548 20.26 22.03 28.31
CA PRO A 548 20.83 20.84 28.93
C PRO A 548 20.10 20.34 30.19
N ASP A 549 19.37 21.22 30.86
CA ASP A 549 18.58 20.95 32.07
C ASP A 549 17.10 20.65 31.81
N ILE A 550 16.67 20.61 30.54
CA ILE A 550 15.29 20.22 30.21
C ILE A 550 15.04 18.76 30.58
N ILE A 551 13.92 18.51 31.25
CA ILE A 551 13.50 17.17 31.62
C ILE A 551 12.92 16.48 30.38
N THR A 552 13.43 15.29 30.08
CA THR A 552 12.89 14.39 29.05
C THR A 552 12.78 12.98 29.63
N SER A 553 11.95 12.13 29.04
CA SER A 553 11.93 10.70 29.34
C SER A 553 13.10 9.97 28.66
N GLY A 554 13.33 8.70 29.04
CA GLY A 554 14.38 7.86 28.48
C GLY A 554 15.77 8.10 29.08
N THR A 555 16.79 7.46 28.50
CA THR A 555 18.18 7.55 28.98
C THR A 555 18.91 8.78 28.41
N GLU A 556 20.18 8.98 28.76
CA GLU A 556 21.01 10.04 28.18
C GLU A 556 21.17 9.87 26.66
N GLU A 557 21.37 8.62 26.22
CA GLU A 557 21.61 8.20 24.84
C GLU A 557 20.32 8.08 24.02
N ALA A 558 19.21 7.75 24.69
CA ALA A 558 17.89 7.54 24.08
C ALA A 558 16.79 8.44 24.68
N PRO A 559 16.94 9.79 24.66
CA PRO A 559 15.91 10.69 25.14
C PRO A 559 14.67 10.64 24.25
N TYR A 560 13.49 10.64 24.86
CA TYR A 560 12.24 10.77 24.11
C TYR A 560 11.22 11.63 24.86
N TYR A 561 10.19 12.03 24.13
CA TYR A 561 8.99 12.64 24.68
C TYR A 561 7.83 11.68 24.57
N THR A 562 7.09 11.51 25.67
CA THR A 562 5.93 10.62 25.74
C THR A 562 4.88 11.04 24.71
N ASN A 563 4.32 10.05 24.02
CA ASN A 563 3.47 10.29 22.88
C ASN A 563 2.22 11.09 23.27
N SER A 564 2.03 12.26 22.65
CA SER A 564 0.81 13.08 22.83
C SER A 564 0.49 13.35 24.31
N THR A 565 -0.62 12.82 24.84
CA THR A 565 -1.05 12.86 26.25
C THR A 565 -1.13 11.47 26.89
N HIS A 566 -0.37 10.51 26.37
CA HIS A 566 -0.28 9.18 26.98
C HIS A 566 0.43 9.25 28.34
N LEU A 567 0.20 8.23 29.15
CA LEU A 567 1.01 7.95 30.34
C LEU A 567 2.44 7.58 29.91
N PRO A 568 3.45 7.83 30.77
CA PRO A 568 4.82 7.42 30.49
C PRO A 568 4.93 5.90 30.31
N VAL A 569 5.92 5.47 29.54
CA VAL A 569 6.14 4.03 29.26
C VAL A 569 6.42 3.29 30.56
N GLY A 570 5.75 2.14 30.76
CA GLY A 570 5.91 1.32 31.98
C GLY A 570 5.28 1.93 33.23
N TYR A 571 4.31 2.84 33.09
CA TYR A 571 3.64 3.48 34.22
C TYR A 571 2.89 2.49 35.13
N SER A 572 2.05 1.64 34.54
CA SER A 572 1.22 0.68 35.28
C SER A 572 1.02 -0.60 34.48
N ASP A 573 0.98 -1.72 35.18
CA ASP A 573 0.57 -3.03 34.67
C ASP A 573 -0.96 -3.23 34.78
N ASP A 574 -1.66 -2.34 35.50
CA ASP A 574 -3.12 -2.35 35.58
C ASP A 574 -3.73 -1.60 34.41
N LEU A 575 -4.30 -2.36 33.46
CA LEU A 575 -4.96 -1.79 32.30
C LEU A 575 -6.13 -0.88 32.67
N PHE A 576 -6.85 -1.13 33.77
CA PHE A 576 -8.01 -0.32 34.15
C PHE A 576 -7.58 1.04 34.70
N GLU A 577 -6.46 1.09 35.43
CA GLU A 577 -5.87 2.36 35.85
C GLU A 577 -5.49 3.22 34.64
N VAL A 578 -4.91 2.61 33.60
CA VAL A 578 -4.58 3.30 32.34
C VAL A 578 -5.85 3.78 31.63
N LEU A 579 -6.89 2.95 31.54
CA LEU A 579 -8.16 3.30 30.91
C LEU A 579 -8.86 4.46 31.64
N ASP A 580 -8.98 4.38 32.97
CA ASP A 580 -9.59 5.40 33.83
C ASP A 580 -8.84 6.74 33.73
N HIS A 581 -7.51 6.69 33.65
CA HIS A 581 -6.70 7.89 33.43
C HIS A 581 -6.97 8.48 32.04
N GLN A 582 -6.91 7.65 31.00
CA GLN A 582 -6.89 8.10 29.60
C GLN A 582 -8.27 8.51 29.06
N GLU A 583 -9.38 8.01 29.61
CA GLU A 583 -10.73 8.24 29.07
C GLU A 583 -11.01 9.72 28.74
N ASP A 584 -10.85 10.62 29.70
CA ASP A 584 -11.16 12.04 29.50
C ASP A 584 -10.25 12.70 28.45
N LEU A 585 -8.96 12.38 28.48
CA LEU A 585 -7.97 12.95 27.56
C LEU A 585 -8.23 12.53 26.11
N GLN A 586 -8.49 11.24 25.90
CA GLN A 586 -8.68 10.66 24.58
C GLN A 586 -9.95 11.19 23.90
N THR A 587 -11.00 11.50 24.67
CA THR A 587 -12.25 12.06 24.13
C THR A 587 -12.14 13.50 23.64
N LEU A 588 -11.11 14.25 24.07
CA LEU A 588 -10.89 15.65 23.67
C LEU A 588 -10.25 15.77 22.28
N TYR A 589 -9.64 14.72 21.75
CA TYR A 589 -9.15 14.72 20.38
C TYR A 589 -10.31 14.74 19.38
N THR A 590 -10.29 15.73 18.49
CA THR A 590 -11.26 15.90 17.40
C THR A 590 -10.72 15.38 16.07
N GLY A 591 -9.48 14.92 16.04
CA GLY A 591 -8.82 14.30 14.92
C GLY A 591 -8.28 12.95 15.32
N GLY A 592 -7.00 12.72 15.02
CA GLY A 592 -6.35 11.46 15.27
C GLY A 592 -6.22 11.08 16.75
N THR A 593 -6.85 10.01 17.28
CA THR A 593 -6.31 9.34 18.49
C THR A 593 -6.41 7.81 18.51
N VAL A 594 -5.59 7.13 19.33
CA VAL A 594 -5.67 5.69 19.62
C VAL A 594 -5.08 5.40 21.01
N LEU A 595 -5.76 4.55 21.79
CA LEU A 595 -5.18 3.99 23.01
C LEU A 595 -4.71 2.54 22.77
N HIS A 596 -3.46 2.26 23.10
CA HIS A 596 -2.90 0.90 23.11
C HIS A 596 -3.05 0.31 24.51
N ILE A 597 -3.68 -0.86 24.59
CA ILE A 597 -3.79 -1.65 25.82
C ILE A 597 -2.72 -2.73 25.75
N PHE A 598 -1.56 -2.46 26.35
CA PHE A 598 -0.43 -3.37 26.34
C PHE A 598 -0.69 -4.62 27.19
N LEU A 599 -0.34 -5.79 26.66
CA LEU A 599 -0.47 -7.09 27.32
C LEU A 599 0.90 -7.79 27.30
N GLY A 600 1.26 -8.47 28.39
CA GLY A 600 2.57 -9.10 28.53
C GLY A 600 2.85 -10.22 27.52
N GLU A 601 1.81 -10.90 27.04
CA GLU A 601 1.88 -11.92 25.99
C GLU A 601 0.50 -12.09 25.33
N GLN A 602 0.39 -13.04 24.40
CA GLN A 602 -0.88 -13.38 23.76
C GLN A 602 -1.94 -13.83 24.77
N ILE A 603 -3.21 -13.67 24.41
CA ILE A 603 -4.33 -14.28 25.13
C ILE A 603 -4.62 -15.66 24.52
N ASP A 604 -4.54 -16.73 25.31
CA ASP A 604 -4.69 -18.10 24.79
C ASP A 604 -6.12 -18.45 24.32
N ASP A 605 -7.14 -17.99 25.05
CA ASP A 605 -8.55 -18.17 24.66
C ASP A 605 -9.09 -16.88 24.05
N TRP A 606 -9.37 -16.90 22.75
CA TRP A 606 -9.92 -15.77 22.01
C TRP A 606 -11.20 -15.19 22.64
N ARG A 607 -11.97 -16.00 23.38
CA ARG A 607 -13.18 -15.54 24.10
C ARG A 607 -12.84 -14.53 25.18
N GLN A 608 -11.64 -14.61 25.77
CA GLN A 608 -11.17 -13.64 26.75
C GLN A 608 -10.81 -12.32 26.09
N ALA A 609 -10.16 -12.34 24.91
CA ALA A 609 -9.90 -11.13 24.13
C ALA A 609 -11.21 -10.42 23.77
N ARG A 610 -12.22 -11.18 23.31
CA ARG A 610 -13.58 -10.68 23.07
C ARG A 610 -14.20 -10.03 24.30
N ARG A 611 -14.14 -10.69 25.46
CA ARG A 611 -14.67 -10.15 26.72
C ARG A 611 -13.96 -8.88 27.15
N LEU A 612 -12.64 -8.80 26.98
CA LEU A 612 -11.86 -7.61 27.29
C LEU A 612 -12.23 -6.44 26.38
N VAL A 613 -12.26 -6.66 25.06
CA VAL A 613 -12.69 -5.64 24.08
C VAL A 613 -14.12 -5.16 24.39
N ARG A 614 -15.04 -6.08 24.72
CA ARG A 614 -16.40 -5.73 25.16
C ARG A 614 -16.41 -4.86 26.40
N THR A 615 -15.62 -5.24 27.40
CA THR A 615 -15.54 -4.52 28.68
C THR A 615 -15.04 -3.10 28.44
N VAL A 616 -14.01 -2.92 27.60
CA VAL A 616 -13.50 -1.60 27.23
C VAL A 616 -14.55 -0.80 26.46
N ALA A 617 -15.16 -1.40 25.43
CA ALA A 617 -16.10 -0.71 24.56
C ALA A 617 -17.38 -0.26 25.28
N GLU A 618 -17.92 -1.10 26.18
CA GLU A 618 -19.15 -0.82 26.93
C GLU A 618 -18.94 0.13 28.11
N ASN A 619 -17.76 0.15 28.76
CA ASN A 619 -17.55 0.96 29.98
C ASN A 619 -16.81 2.28 29.73
N TYR A 620 -16.09 2.43 28.62
CA TYR A 620 -15.30 3.63 28.33
C TYR A 620 -15.76 4.35 27.07
N ARG A 621 -15.54 5.67 27.01
CA ARG A 621 -15.81 6.54 25.85
C ARG A 621 -14.62 6.67 24.88
N LEU A 622 -13.64 5.77 24.99
CA LEU A 622 -12.45 5.78 24.13
C LEU A 622 -12.87 5.63 22.67
N PRO A 623 -12.55 6.58 21.77
CA PRO A 623 -13.04 6.54 20.40
C PRO A 623 -12.37 5.42 19.59
N TYR A 624 -11.12 5.10 19.90
CA TYR A 624 -10.31 4.18 19.13
C TYR A 624 -9.27 3.51 20.04
N PHE A 625 -9.23 2.18 20.04
CA PHE A 625 -8.30 1.42 20.88
C PHE A 625 -7.90 0.09 20.25
N THR A 626 -6.81 -0.51 20.75
CA THR A 626 -6.42 -1.87 20.38
C THR A 626 -5.80 -2.60 21.57
N LEU A 627 -5.84 -3.93 21.54
CA LEU A 627 -5.01 -4.76 22.40
C LEU A 627 -3.61 -4.85 21.78
N THR A 628 -2.55 -4.84 22.57
CA THR A 628 -1.17 -4.93 22.09
C THR A 628 -0.40 -5.98 22.88
N PRO A 629 -0.54 -7.27 22.53
CA PRO A 629 0.26 -8.34 23.08
C PRO A 629 1.74 -8.21 22.71
N THR A 630 2.62 -8.49 23.65
CA THR A 630 4.06 -8.61 23.38
C THR A 630 4.36 -10.00 22.82
N PHE A 631 5.19 -10.04 21.79
CA PHE A 631 5.69 -11.28 21.20
C PHE A 631 7.08 -11.06 20.60
N SER A 632 7.81 -12.15 20.42
CA SER A 632 9.14 -12.19 19.82
C SER A 632 9.10 -12.98 18.52
N VAL A 633 10.03 -12.69 17.60
CA VAL A 633 10.11 -13.40 16.32
C VAL A 633 11.47 -14.04 16.16
N CYS A 634 11.49 -15.36 16.01
CA CYS A 634 12.67 -16.13 15.68
C CYS A 634 12.70 -16.44 14.16
N PRO A 635 13.84 -16.28 13.47
CA PRO A 635 13.96 -16.63 12.04
C PRO A 635 13.67 -18.11 11.74
N VAL A 636 13.78 -18.99 12.75
CA VAL A 636 13.54 -20.43 12.64
C VAL A 636 12.16 -20.82 13.16
N HIS A 637 11.80 -20.36 14.35
CA HIS A 637 10.57 -20.78 15.04
C HIS A 637 9.37 -19.85 14.80
N GLY A 638 9.58 -18.72 14.13
CA GLY A 638 8.53 -17.75 13.86
C GLY A 638 8.08 -17.03 15.12
N TYR A 639 6.77 -16.91 15.30
CA TYR A 639 6.14 -16.23 16.43
C TYR A 639 6.38 -16.93 17.77
N ILE A 640 6.74 -16.17 18.80
CA ILE A 640 6.98 -16.63 20.17
C ILE A 640 6.19 -15.74 21.14
N PRO A 641 5.28 -16.29 21.96
CA PRO A 641 4.55 -15.51 22.95
C PRO A 641 5.48 -14.82 23.96
N GLY A 642 5.26 -13.53 24.20
CA GLY A 642 6.00 -12.75 25.19
C GLY A 642 7.35 -12.19 24.71
N GLU A 643 8.02 -11.51 25.64
CA GLU A 643 9.34 -10.90 25.40
C GLU A 643 10.46 -11.92 25.64
N HIS A 644 11.23 -12.21 24.59
CA HIS A 644 12.38 -13.12 24.63
C HIS A 644 13.56 -12.50 23.91
N ARG A 645 14.59 -12.10 24.66
CA ARG A 645 15.86 -11.61 24.09
C ARG A 645 16.58 -12.69 23.27
N TYR A 646 16.41 -13.96 23.67
CA TYR A 646 16.91 -15.14 22.97
C TYR A 646 15.76 -16.14 22.80
N CYS A 647 15.69 -16.77 21.62
CA CYS A 647 14.63 -17.75 21.35
C CYS A 647 14.72 -18.91 22.36
N PRO A 648 13.62 -19.27 23.07
CA PRO A 648 13.63 -20.28 24.12
C PRO A 648 13.59 -21.72 23.59
N TYR A 649 13.53 -21.91 22.27
CA TYR A 649 13.45 -23.22 21.61
C TYR A 649 14.82 -23.70 21.11
N GLU A 650 14.99 -25.02 20.92
CA GLU A 650 16.25 -25.61 20.46
C GLU A 650 16.56 -25.26 18.99
N HIS A 651 17.84 -24.95 18.69
CA HIS A 651 18.31 -24.69 17.33
C HIS A 651 19.42 -25.66 16.96
N THR A 652 19.41 -26.10 15.70
CA THR A 652 20.52 -26.88 15.14
C THR A 652 21.79 -26.01 14.98
N PRO A 653 22.99 -26.61 14.98
CA PRO A 653 24.23 -25.88 14.73
C PRO A 653 24.21 -25.08 13.42
N GLU A 654 23.59 -25.62 12.37
CA GLU A 654 23.46 -24.98 11.06
C GLU A 654 22.57 -23.72 11.15
N GLN A 655 21.46 -23.80 11.87
CA GLN A 655 20.57 -22.66 12.12
C GLN A 655 21.24 -21.56 12.94
N LEU A 656 22.04 -21.94 13.96
CA LEU A 656 22.80 -20.97 14.75
C LEU A 656 23.92 -20.33 13.92
N ALA A 657 24.56 -21.08 13.02
CA ALA A 657 25.54 -20.51 12.10
C ALA A 657 24.92 -19.53 11.11
N GLN A 658 23.67 -19.77 10.68
CA GLN A 658 22.97 -18.93 9.72
C GLN A 658 22.30 -17.69 10.34
N PHE A 659 21.65 -17.86 11.50
CA PHE A 659 20.78 -16.84 12.11
C PHE A 659 21.20 -16.41 13.52
N GLY A 660 22.13 -17.13 14.15
CA GLY A 660 22.56 -16.83 15.51
C GLY A 660 23.39 -15.56 15.59
N VAL A 661 23.22 -14.82 16.69
CA VAL A 661 24.04 -13.65 17.01
C VAL A 661 24.98 -14.03 18.16
N PRO A 662 26.30 -13.84 18.02
CA PRO A 662 27.24 -14.08 19.10
C PRO A 662 26.89 -13.18 20.30
N VAL A 663 26.70 -13.78 21.47
CA VAL A 663 26.47 -13.03 22.70
C VAL A 663 27.82 -12.76 23.37
N PRO A 664 28.16 -11.50 23.71
CA PRO A 664 29.36 -11.21 24.49
C PRO A 664 29.33 -11.97 25.81
N GLU A 665 30.47 -12.55 26.22
CA GLU A 665 30.57 -13.23 27.52
C GLU A 665 30.21 -12.25 28.66
N GLY A 666 29.13 -12.54 29.39
CA GLY A 666 28.67 -11.76 30.54
C GLY A 666 27.43 -10.89 30.34
N ALA A 667 26.69 -11.03 29.23
CA ALA A 667 25.49 -10.25 28.89
C ALA A 667 24.14 -10.87 29.29
#